data_AF-A0A3P3XME2-F1
#
_entry.id   AF-A0A3P3XME2-F1
#
_cell.length_a   1.000
_cell.length_b   1.000
_cell.length_c   1.000
_cell.angle_alpha   90.00
_cell.angle_beta   90.00
_cell.angle_gamma   90.00
#
_symmetry.space_group_name_H-M   'P 1'
#
loop_
_entity.id
_entity.type
_entity.pdbx_description
1 polymer ?
#
loop_
_entity_poly.entity_id
_entity_poly.type
_entity_poly.pdbx_seq_one_letter_code
_entity_poly.pdbx_strand_id
1 'polypeptide(L)'
;MKILHTADLHARRESSREFFISYDSIRSAAMRHDVAMIAIAGDIWHGPVQNSAGSLFPDFIEAIRSLGDIAPVAMIYGTPSHDVEGSLEIFETQECSHGIKILRPGTAYVLKKGKIEELNGGNEEEAELLISGIPEPSKRWIISAASEPGSRDADLAANEAFRMLCMATGCMRERYPRLPSLVLAHGQVEGATTGHGRMLGTGDGLHFTKDNLKSLKAEYIALGDIHQPQHIEGTRAWYAGSAYPLDFGETHRAGCWIVDIHEPGKPVDVVRENFPHPTNRHLISHASCAMEIPTMHNQKVWYEVQGTKQELAPLDADIILSRLLAHGAAKGSKVTFDITDSDPVRASEIRTKKSLEEKLSTWAQVSGETLTESIIEKARSLERETAARNAAAGNARYRIDRLILRGATGLWAKSRKDEIDLDLSSRGPGVIALIGANGAGKTTILENLHPWPRLLTREGPLRDHFRLADSFRDLYLTDEATSCKYRCLIRMRADIPSGTTEYWLFRDAGQGYVPLPGINGRLEPYQEWIERLFGSLALYQRTAFTAQKNSKSCPDLSAATKGERKELFSELCGIDWLEAYREAAKEKEDALSESLKSLEAKHSILAGSQARCAALQKEIEEHAAYADEKSREEKEIVRKLEEAKDELAKIEKMNQERTRLIREREEARMRMLELTKKENECMGSIESLRASLRLKPEMQSIINRAREIENRREALAAEKAAHDARQKQEMKDYLLAMTSYTTQRNDLVAAMNKIKVEIATLKERAHTIEERLAMPLGENCPACGQKLPPEQLARQKELRIADEASLESIYAKLIDMLASKKETEQKLQNLVLPSYPAQMEYPGTEELKSLSKEFAAIDLVRAYDIVQRAEIAEGTIAHLRIELKKLEEEIGKVNRIDEDSKAKLDRMPPKHEEEKLMEAISTLAEELTNTKLDIARAQTRREEAEKQLAEAKRNLEEYERLGEQLKALTQEICEWALLGRATGKDGIQALELDALAPSISAIASRLLAASGNEGSIAIQTLRLAGKGSRQHAIEDFEIMYISARGDEQEISTLSGGEAVWVRKAIYDAFELIRAQNTGIQFRTVILDEADGALDHESRLRYLRMIDAAHRESGRYQTIIVTHSLELQEMADMSIAIADLKPHADRQNAKDIAIPA
;
A
#
# COMPACT_ATOMS: atom_id res chain seq x y z
N MET A 1 29.84 33.14 -10.73
CA MET A 1 29.21 32.63 -11.97
C MET A 1 28.72 31.23 -11.69
N LYS A 2 27.50 30.88 -12.12
CA LYS A 2 26.90 29.59 -11.75
C LYS A 2 27.09 28.53 -12.83
N ILE A 3 27.43 27.33 -12.42
CA ILE A 3 27.59 26.15 -13.29
C ILE A 3 26.71 25.04 -12.76
N LEU A 4 26.09 24.26 -13.66
CA LEU A 4 25.40 23.03 -13.31
C LEU A 4 26.34 21.85 -13.52
N HIS A 5 26.62 21.05 -12.50
CA HIS A 5 27.40 19.82 -12.58
C HIS A 5 26.49 18.59 -12.42
N THR A 6 26.46 17.74 -13.44
CA THR A 6 25.78 16.43 -13.46
C THR A 6 26.71 15.35 -14.03
N ALA A 7 26.42 14.08 -13.79
CA ALA A 7 27.14 12.93 -14.35
C ALA A 7 26.21 11.72 -14.43
N ASP A 8 26.71 10.59 -14.95
CA ASP A 8 26.11 9.26 -14.78
C ASP A 8 24.63 9.25 -15.19
N LEU A 9 24.37 9.70 -16.42
CA LEU A 9 23.02 9.82 -16.99
C LEU A 9 22.49 8.45 -17.46
N HIS A 10 23.38 7.55 -17.89
CA HIS A 10 23.08 6.19 -18.32
C HIS A 10 21.84 6.04 -19.20
N ALA A 11 21.72 6.82 -20.27
CA ALA A 11 20.59 6.78 -21.18
C ALA A 11 20.41 5.37 -21.77
N ARG A 12 19.20 4.80 -21.61
CA ARG A 12 18.75 3.53 -22.17
C ARG A 12 17.24 3.44 -22.27
N ARG A 13 16.74 2.58 -23.14
CA ARG A 13 15.29 2.40 -23.38
C ARG A 13 14.54 2.02 -22.10
N GLU A 14 15.09 1.07 -21.33
CA GLU A 14 14.46 0.45 -20.15
C GLU A 14 14.24 1.46 -19.01
N SER A 15 15.05 2.51 -18.95
CA SER A 15 14.99 3.58 -17.93
C SER A 15 14.75 4.96 -18.55
N SER A 16 14.12 4.98 -19.74
CA SER A 16 13.85 6.21 -20.49
C SER A 16 13.02 7.21 -19.71
N ARG A 17 12.01 6.75 -18.95
CA ARG A 17 11.16 7.62 -18.13
C ARG A 17 11.97 8.32 -17.04
N GLU A 18 12.79 7.58 -16.30
CA GLU A 18 13.66 8.11 -15.25
C GLU A 18 14.70 9.08 -15.83
N PHE A 19 15.29 8.73 -16.98
CA PHE A 19 16.18 9.61 -17.72
C PHE A 19 15.50 10.95 -18.06
N PHE A 20 14.32 10.94 -18.68
CA PHE A 20 13.63 12.18 -19.10
C PHE A 20 13.21 13.05 -17.91
N ILE A 21 12.81 12.46 -16.77
CA ILE A 21 12.54 13.21 -15.53
C ILE A 21 13.81 13.94 -15.05
N SER A 22 14.96 13.26 -15.11
CA SER A 22 16.25 13.84 -14.72
C SER A 22 16.65 14.95 -15.69
N TYR A 23 16.52 14.70 -16.99
CA TYR A 23 16.79 15.69 -18.04
C TYR A 23 15.90 16.94 -17.89
N ASP A 24 14.58 16.79 -17.69
CA ASP A 24 13.67 17.93 -17.47
C ASP A 24 14.05 18.71 -16.20
N SER A 25 14.53 18.02 -15.17
CA SER A 25 15.01 18.64 -13.92
C SER A 25 16.32 19.40 -14.14
N ILE A 26 17.27 18.83 -14.89
CA ILE A 26 18.51 19.50 -15.31
C ILE A 26 18.18 20.75 -16.12
N ARG A 27 17.31 20.61 -17.12
CA ARG A 27 16.85 21.71 -17.99
C ARG A 27 16.25 22.85 -17.17
N SER A 28 15.33 22.51 -16.27
CA SER A 28 14.63 23.46 -15.42
C SER A 28 15.56 24.11 -14.40
N ALA A 29 16.51 23.36 -13.82
CA ALA A 29 17.50 23.89 -12.90
C ALA A 29 18.46 24.85 -13.60
N ALA A 30 18.94 24.50 -14.81
CA ALA A 30 19.79 25.35 -15.62
C ALA A 30 19.14 26.70 -15.93
N MET A 31 17.88 26.69 -16.39
CA MET A 31 17.13 27.92 -16.68
C MET A 31 16.83 28.74 -15.41
N ARG A 32 16.37 28.09 -14.33
CA ARG A 32 15.97 28.77 -13.09
C ARG A 32 17.13 29.47 -12.39
N HIS A 33 18.31 28.85 -12.45
CA HIS A 33 19.52 29.38 -11.81
C HIS A 33 20.34 30.29 -12.72
N ASP A 34 19.94 30.46 -13.98
CA ASP A 34 20.67 31.24 -14.99
C ASP A 34 22.14 30.82 -15.08
N VAL A 35 22.35 29.53 -15.35
CA VAL A 35 23.71 28.95 -15.35
C VAL A 35 24.49 29.39 -16.59
N ALA A 36 25.76 29.74 -16.38
CA ALA A 36 26.67 30.14 -17.45
C ALA A 36 27.16 28.93 -18.28
N MET A 37 27.08 27.72 -17.74
CA MET A 37 27.51 26.48 -18.39
C MET A 37 26.91 25.23 -17.70
N ILE A 38 26.73 24.16 -18.47
CA ILE A 38 26.38 22.82 -17.98
C ILE A 38 27.60 21.90 -18.15
N ALA A 39 28.01 21.24 -17.08
CA ALA A 39 29.12 20.28 -17.03
C ALA A 39 28.58 18.85 -16.85
N ILE A 40 28.84 17.97 -17.82
CA ILE A 40 28.45 16.55 -17.81
C ILE A 40 29.71 15.70 -17.66
N ALA A 41 29.94 15.17 -16.45
CA ALA A 41 31.15 14.42 -16.10
C ALA A 41 31.06 12.93 -16.44
N GLY A 42 30.72 12.57 -17.68
CA GLY A 42 30.75 11.21 -18.21
C GLY A 42 29.53 10.33 -17.92
N ASP A 43 29.53 9.13 -18.50
CA ASP A 43 28.49 8.10 -18.48
C ASP A 43 27.14 8.60 -19.00
N ILE A 44 27.18 9.10 -20.23
CA ILE A 44 25.98 9.54 -20.95
C ILE A 44 25.12 8.34 -21.31
N TRP A 45 25.73 7.26 -21.80
CA TRP A 45 25.02 6.04 -22.21
C TRP A 45 25.10 4.96 -21.14
N HIS A 46 24.11 4.07 -21.05
CA HIS A 46 24.24 2.88 -20.20
C HIS A 46 25.07 1.76 -20.87
N GLY A 47 25.35 1.87 -22.16
CA GLY A 47 26.09 0.90 -22.94
C GLY A 47 25.86 1.13 -24.44
N PRO A 48 26.31 0.23 -25.32
CA PRO A 48 26.13 0.39 -26.76
C PRO A 48 24.66 0.54 -27.16
N VAL A 49 24.29 1.71 -27.69
CA VAL A 49 22.91 1.99 -28.14
C VAL A 49 22.81 1.84 -29.66
N GLN A 50 21.82 1.08 -30.12
CA GLN A 50 21.53 0.97 -31.56
C GLN A 50 20.90 2.27 -32.06
N ASN A 51 21.27 2.74 -33.26
CA ASN A 51 20.61 3.88 -33.89
C ASN A 51 19.27 3.46 -34.52
N SER A 52 18.20 3.46 -33.72
CA SER A 52 16.86 3.11 -34.17
C SER A 52 15.80 3.90 -33.38
N ALA A 53 14.60 4.10 -33.96
CA ALA A 53 13.49 4.67 -33.21
C ALA A 53 13.06 3.76 -32.03
N GLY A 54 13.23 2.44 -32.18
CA GLY A 54 12.92 1.48 -31.13
C GLY A 54 13.80 1.66 -29.89
N SER A 55 15.06 2.05 -30.03
CA SER A 55 15.96 2.28 -28.89
C SER A 55 15.80 3.66 -28.24
N LEU A 56 14.89 4.50 -28.75
CA LEU A 56 14.72 5.91 -28.36
C LEU A 56 16.01 6.74 -28.55
N PHE A 57 16.90 6.27 -29.42
CA PHE A 57 18.18 6.94 -29.67
C PHE A 57 17.97 8.40 -30.15
N PRO A 58 17.08 8.70 -31.13
CA PRO A 58 16.82 10.08 -31.54
C PRO A 58 16.33 10.98 -30.39
N ASP A 59 15.49 10.45 -29.50
CA ASP A 59 14.92 11.19 -28.38
C ASP A 59 16.00 11.54 -27.32
N PHE A 60 16.92 10.61 -27.04
CA PHE A 60 18.05 10.88 -26.15
C PHE A 60 19.03 11.90 -26.75
N ILE A 61 19.28 11.81 -28.06
CA ILE A 61 20.10 12.79 -28.75
C ILE A 61 19.48 14.19 -28.65
N GLU A 62 18.19 14.33 -28.92
CA GLU A 62 17.50 15.63 -28.84
C GLU A 62 17.48 16.18 -27.42
N ALA A 63 17.28 15.33 -26.41
CA ALA A 63 17.33 15.76 -25.01
C ALA A 63 18.68 16.39 -24.68
N ILE A 64 19.79 15.71 -24.95
CA ILE A 64 21.13 16.24 -24.65
C ILE A 64 21.44 17.46 -25.54
N ARG A 65 21.09 17.43 -26.83
CA ARG A 65 21.25 18.56 -27.75
C ARG A 65 20.60 19.82 -27.21
N SER A 66 19.35 19.73 -26.76
CA SER A 66 18.58 20.88 -26.31
C SER A 66 19.14 21.55 -25.04
N LEU A 67 19.99 20.87 -24.26
CA LEU A 67 20.74 21.52 -23.18
C LEU A 67 21.69 22.61 -23.72
N GLY A 68 22.26 22.39 -24.92
CA GLY A 68 23.09 23.35 -25.64
C GLY A 68 22.32 24.58 -26.16
N ASP A 69 20.99 24.58 -26.14
CA ASP A 69 20.20 25.78 -26.41
C ASP A 69 20.09 26.71 -25.19
N ILE A 70 20.31 26.17 -23.99
CA ILE A 70 20.15 26.90 -22.72
C ILE A 70 21.44 27.58 -22.32
N ALA A 71 22.53 26.80 -22.31
CA ALA A 71 23.87 27.26 -21.96
C ALA A 71 24.90 26.35 -22.67
N PRO A 72 26.15 26.79 -22.81
CA PRO A 72 27.23 25.93 -23.29
C PRO A 72 27.32 24.65 -22.49
N VAL A 73 27.49 23.51 -23.16
CA VAL A 73 27.64 22.20 -22.51
C VAL A 73 29.08 21.73 -22.67
N ALA A 74 29.76 21.50 -21.55
CA ALA A 74 31.05 20.80 -21.49
C ALA A 74 30.81 19.33 -21.11
N MET A 75 31.33 18.39 -21.89
CA MET A 75 31.20 16.96 -21.60
C MET A 75 32.53 16.22 -21.73
N ILE A 76 32.70 15.15 -20.97
CA ILE A 76 33.81 14.20 -21.10
C ILE A 76 33.26 12.79 -21.32
N TYR A 77 34.11 11.91 -21.82
CA TYR A 77 33.85 10.47 -21.82
C TYR A 77 33.83 9.93 -20.39
N GLY A 78 32.85 9.09 -20.08
CA GLY A 78 32.86 8.27 -18.88
C GLY A 78 33.59 6.95 -19.07
N THR A 79 33.00 5.89 -18.51
CA THR A 79 33.48 4.52 -18.56
C THR A 79 33.43 3.96 -19.98
N PRO A 80 34.50 3.35 -20.53
CA PRO A 80 34.53 2.83 -21.90
C PRO A 80 33.45 1.78 -22.24
N SER A 81 32.89 1.09 -21.24
CA SER A 81 31.75 0.18 -21.44
C SER A 81 30.41 0.90 -21.61
N HIS A 82 30.32 2.12 -21.10
CA HIS A 82 29.15 2.99 -21.16
C HIS A 82 29.28 3.93 -22.37
N ASP A 83 30.25 4.84 -22.34
CA ASP A 83 30.56 5.78 -23.43
C ASP A 83 31.65 5.21 -24.34
N VAL A 84 31.24 4.43 -25.34
CA VAL A 84 32.19 3.86 -26.34
C VAL A 84 32.85 4.97 -27.15
N GLU A 85 34.15 4.87 -27.41
CA GLU A 85 34.90 5.84 -28.25
C GLU A 85 34.17 6.10 -29.58
N GLY A 86 33.99 7.37 -29.95
CA GLY A 86 33.18 7.77 -31.12
C GLY A 86 31.70 8.05 -30.83
N SER A 87 31.18 7.66 -29.65
CA SER A 87 29.74 7.78 -29.34
C SER A 87 29.27 9.19 -28.99
N LEU A 88 30.17 10.09 -28.58
CA LEU A 88 29.80 11.43 -28.13
C LEU A 88 29.94 12.47 -29.25
N GLU A 89 30.76 12.22 -30.28
CA GLU A 89 31.07 13.16 -31.38
C GLU A 89 29.83 13.65 -32.12
N ILE A 90 28.75 12.86 -32.11
CA ILE A 90 27.46 13.28 -32.65
C ILE A 90 26.99 14.61 -32.04
N PHE A 91 27.28 14.88 -30.76
CA PHE A 91 26.85 16.11 -30.07
C PHE A 91 27.65 17.35 -30.48
N GLU A 92 28.93 17.22 -30.83
CA GLU A 92 29.72 18.36 -31.36
C GLU A 92 29.25 18.78 -32.77
N THR A 93 28.54 17.90 -33.50
CA THR A 93 28.03 18.19 -34.84
C THR A 93 26.61 18.75 -34.87
N GLN A 94 25.91 18.79 -33.72
CA GLN A 94 24.53 19.30 -33.69
C GLN A 94 24.49 20.83 -33.64
N GLU A 95 23.52 21.42 -34.35
CA GLU A 95 23.22 22.84 -34.23
C GLU A 95 22.43 23.13 -32.94
N CYS A 96 22.99 23.99 -32.09
CA CYS A 96 22.35 24.52 -30.88
C CYS A 96 22.85 25.95 -30.61
N SER A 97 22.09 26.70 -29.80
CA SER A 97 22.30 28.15 -29.63
C SER A 97 23.67 28.52 -29.02
N HIS A 98 24.18 27.72 -28.09
CA HIS A 98 25.44 27.96 -27.38
C HIS A 98 26.55 26.95 -27.70
N GLY A 99 26.20 25.75 -28.17
CA GLY A 99 27.17 24.71 -28.53
C GLY A 99 27.38 23.66 -27.43
N ILE A 100 27.79 22.46 -27.87
CA ILE A 100 28.25 21.37 -27.00
C ILE A 100 29.69 21.06 -27.36
N LYS A 101 30.56 20.96 -26.35
CA LYS A 101 31.99 20.69 -26.53
C LYS A 101 32.43 19.47 -25.73
N ILE A 102 33.08 18.53 -26.40
CA ILE A 102 33.71 17.38 -25.74
C ILE A 102 35.14 17.77 -25.38
N LEU A 103 35.44 17.75 -24.08
CA LEU A 103 36.76 18.11 -23.58
C LEU A 103 37.72 16.95 -23.76
N ARG A 104 38.81 17.19 -24.50
CA ARG A 104 39.85 16.19 -24.74
C ARG A 104 40.94 16.27 -23.66
N PRO A 105 41.49 15.13 -23.21
CA PRO A 105 42.52 15.14 -22.18
C PRO A 105 43.79 15.85 -22.66
N GLY A 106 44.39 16.65 -21.78
CA GLY A 106 45.60 17.43 -22.08
C GLY A 106 45.35 18.72 -22.86
N THR A 107 44.11 18.97 -23.30
CA THR A 107 43.70 20.22 -23.95
C THR A 107 43.01 21.14 -22.96
N ALA A 108 43.42 22.42 -22.93
CA ALA A 108 42.76 23.45 -22.14
C ALA A 108 41.72 24.19 -23.00
N TYR A 109 40.59 24.51 -22.39
CA TYR A 109 39.47 25.21 -23.01
C TYR A 109 39.13 26.46 -22.21
N VAL A 110 38.47 27.42 -22.84
CA VAL A 110 37.95 28.62 -22.17
C VAL A 110 36.48 28.83 -22.47
N LEU A 111 35.72 29.26 -21.45
CA LEU A 111 34.40 29.84 -21.63
C LEU A 111 34.55 31.32 -21.96
N LYS A 112 34.03 31.75 -23.10
CA LYS A 112 34.11 33.14 -23.55
C LYS A 112 32.82 33.51 -24.27
N LYS A 113 32.14 34.56 -23.80
CA LYS A 113 30.89 35.09 -24.40
C LYS A 113 29.84 33.99 -24.66
N GLY A 114 29.67 33.09 -23.68
CA GLY A 114 28.72 31.99 -23.79
C GLY A 114 29.09 30.94 -24.86
N LYS A 115 30.38 30.71 -25.12
CA LYS A 115 30.89 29.60 -25.96
C LYS A 115 32.13 28.97 -25.34
N ILE A 116 32.31 27.66 -25.57
CA ILE A 116 33.49 26.91 -25.14
C ILE A 116 34.44 26.76 -26.33
N GLU A 117 35.65 27.28 -26.20
CA GLU A 117 36.68 27.29 -27.25
C GLU A 117 37.98 26.66 -26.74
N GLU A 118 38.78 26.06 -27.64
CA GLU A 118 40.14 25.62 -27.31
C GLU A 118 41.04 26.83 -27.04
N LEU A 119 41.86 26.75 -25.99
CA LEU A 119 42.76 27.82 -25.62
C LEU A 119 44.00 27.84 -26.53
N ASN A 120 44.18 28.91 -27.31
CA ASN A 120 45.22 28.99 -28.35
C ASN A 120 46.11 30.26 -28.29
N GLY A 121 46.25 30.88 -27.12
CA GLY A 121 47.20 31.98 -26.88
C GLY A 121 46.82 33.31 -27.55
N GLY A 122 45.59 33.42 -28.06
CA GLY A 122 45.00 34.67 -28.54
C GLY A 122 43.52 34.85 -28.17
N ASN A 123 42.93 33.92 -27.41
CA ASN A 123 41.52 33.97 -27.01
C ASN A 123 41.31 34.06 -25.49
N GLU A 124 42.38 34.15 -24.70
CA GLU A 124 42.35 34.35 -23.25
C GLU A 124 41.87 35.75 -22.83
N GLU A 125 42.04 36.76 -23.68
CA GLU A 125 41.51 38.10 -23.42
C GLU A 125 39.97 38.03 -23.42
N GLU A 126 39.34 38.48 -22.32
CA GLU A 126 37.88 38.37 -22.05
C GLU A 126 37.34 36.95 -21.77
N ALA A 127 38.20 35.94 -21.56
CA ALA A 127 37.73 34.64 -21.07
C ALA A 127 37.20 34.74 -19.63
N GLU A 128 36.19 33.93 -19.31
CA GLU A 128 35.48 33.95 -18.02
C GLU A 128 35.87 32.75 -17.14
N LEU A 129 36.20 31.60 -17.74
CA LEU A 129 36.51 30.36 -17.04
C LEU A 129 37.50 29.51 -17.85
N LEU A 130 38.48 28.91 -17.16
CA LEU A 130 39.40 27.91 -17.71
C LEU A 130 38.86 26.50 -17.44
N ILE A 131 38.68 25.70 -18.48
CA ILE A 131 38.05 24.38 -18.40
C ILE A 131 39.04 23.31 -18.87
N SER A 132 39.05 22.16 -18.20
CA SER A 132 39.80 20.97 -18.64
C SER A 132 39.01 19.71 -18.37
N GLY A 133 39.22 18.67 -19.18
CA GLY A 133 38.53 17.39 -19.07
C GLY A 133 39.51 16.23 -18.89
N ILE A 134 39.18 15.31 -17.99
CA ILE A 134 39.92 14.08 -17.74
C ILE A 134 38.91 12.91 -17.76
N PRO A 135 38.77 12.18 -18.88
CA PRO A 135 37.90 11.00 -18.94
C PRO A 135 38.46 9.85 -18.09
N GLU A 136 37.74 8.73 -17.99
CA GLU A 136 38.21 7.58 -17.20
C GLU A 136 39.62 7.12 -17.66
N PRO A 137 40.60 7.03 -16.74
CA PRO A 137 41.95 6.62 -17.09
C PRO A 137 42.02 5.15 -17.48
N SER A 138 42.09 4.87 -18.79
CA SER A 138 42.36 3.52 -19.29
C SER A 138 43.85 3.26 -19.53
N LYS A 139 44.31 2.03 -19.21
CA LYS A 139 45.69 1.60 -19.50
C LYS A 139 46.04 1.78 -20.99
N ARG A 140 45.07 1.59 -21.89
CA ARG A 140 45.26 1.72 -23.34
C ARG A 140 45.55 3.18 -23.77
N TRP A 141 44.84 4.15 -23.20
CA TRP A 141 45.06 5.58 -23.46
C TRP A 141 46.41 6.06 -22.89
N ILE A 142 46.78 5.57 -21.72
CA ILE A 142 47.99 6.02 -21.04
C ILE A 142 49.25 5.36 -21.64
N ILE A 143 49.16 4.09 -22.03
CA ILE A 143 50.28 3.32 -22.60
C ILE A 143 50.51 3.64 -24.09
N SER A 144 49.51 4.12 -24.85
CA SER A 144 49.77 4.55 -26.24
C SER A 144 50.73 5.75 -26.34
N ALA A 145 50.92 6.48 -25.24
CA ALA A 145 51.92 7.54 -25.09
C ALA A 145 53.27 7.06 -24.52
N ALA A 146 53.36 5.83 -24.00
CA ALA A 146 54.56 5.27 -23.37
C ALA A 146 55.14 4.14 -24.25
N SER A 147 56.37 4.33 -24.72
CA SER A 147 57.06 3.31 -25.51
C SER A 147 57.53 2.15 -24.60
N GLU A 148 57.16 0.91 -24.99
CA GLU A 148 57.56 -0.42 -24.50
C GLU A 148 56.70 -1.12 -23.39
N PRO A 149 56.24 -2.37 -23.63
CA PRO A 149 55.43 -3.13 -22.67
C PRO A 149 56.22 -4.15 -21.84
N GLY A 150 56.08 -4.08 -20.51
CA GLY A 150 56.45 -5.13 -19.54
C GLY A 150 55.42 -5.22 -18.41
N SER A 151 54.95 -6.44 -18.07
CA SER A 151 53.72 -6.71 -17.30
C SER A 151 53.76 -6.43 -15.77
N ARG A 152 54.75 -5.68 -15.28
CA ARG A 152 54.74 -5.06 -13.94
C ARG A 152 55.05 -3.56 -13.97
N ASP A 153 55.77 -3.08 -14.99
CA ASP A 153 56.02 -1.65 -15.20
C ASP A 153 54.82 -0.94 -15.86
N ALA A 154 53.93 -1.64 -16.56
CA ALA A 154 52.80 -1.01 -17.24
C ALA A 154 51.82 -0.30 -16.28
N ASP A 155 51.54 -0.87 -15.11
CA ASP A 155 50.60 -0.28 -14.15
C ASP A 155 51.25 0.89 -13.39
N LEU A 156 52.55 0.80 -13.12
CA LEU A 156 53.32 1.89 -12.53
C LEU A 156 53.46 3.06 -13.52
N ALA A 157 53.83 2.77 -14.76
CA ALA A 157 53.94 3.75 -15.84
C ALA A 157 52.60 4.41 -16.14
N ALA A 158 51.50 3.64 -16.10
CA ALA A 158 50.18 4.21 -16.31
C ALA A 158 49.76 5.13 -15.15
N ASN A 159 50.03 4.76 -13.90
CA ASN A 159 49.82 5.64 -12.75
C ASN A 159 50.71 6.90 -12.78
N GLU A 160 51.96 6.78 -13.22
CA GLU A 160 52.89 7.90 -13.33
C GLU A 160 52.48 8.88 -14.43
N ALA A 161 52.13 8.39 -15.62
CA ALA A 161 51.62 9.23 -16.70
C ALA A 161 50.28 9.88 -16.35
N PHE A 162 49.40 9.19 -15.61
CA PHE A 162 48.18 9.81 -15.07
C PHE A 162 48.45 10.91 -14.04
N ARG A 163 49.43 10.71 -13.14
CA ARG A 163 49.93 11.76 -12.23
C ARG A 163 50.47 12.96 -13.00
N MET A 164 51.29 12.71 -14.03
CA MET A 164 51.85 13.76 -14.88
C MET A 164 50.77 14.54 -15.63
N LEU A 165 49.70 13.89 -16.09
CA LEU A 165 48.56 14.57 -16.68
C LEU A 165 47.87 15.50 -15.67
N CYS A 166 47.59 15.02 -14.45
CA CYS A 166 46.98 15.85 -13.41
C CYS A 166 47.87 17.06 -13.06
N MET A 167 49.17 16.85 -12.93
CA MET A 167 50.14 17.93 -12.71
C MET A 167 50.21 18.89 -13.89
N ALA A 168 50.21 18.41 -15.13
CA ALA A 168 50.24 19.25 -16.33
C ALA A 168 49.00 20.14 -16.42
N THR A 169 47.82 19.60 -16.10
CA THR A 169 46.56 20.37 -16.01
C THR A 169 46.67 21.47 -14.94
N GLY A 170 47.21 21.15 -13.75
CA GLY A 170 47.46 22.15 -12.70
C GLY A 170 48.49 23.21 -13.07
N CYS A 171 49.56 22.84 -13.78
CA CYS A 171 50.53 23.79 -14.33
C CYS A 171 49.88 24.71 -15.37
N MET A 172 48.93 24.20 -16.16
CA MET A 172 48.18 25.00 -17.11
C MET A 172 47.30 26.03 -16.41
N ARG A 173 46.63 25.63 -15.33
CA ARG A 173 45.89 26.54 -14.46
C ARG A 173 46.75 27.70 -13.94
N GLU A 174 47.99 27.43 -13.53
CA GLU A 174 48.91 28.44 -13.01
C GLU A 174 49.38 29.46 -14.06
N ARG A 175 49.36 29.12 -15.35
CA ARG A 175 49.67 30.06 -16.43
C ARG A 175 48.60 31.14 -16.58
N TYR A 176 47.37 30.87 -16.12
CA TYR A 176 46.22 31.77 -16.23
C TYR A 176 45.61 32.09 -14.86
N PRO A 177 46.38 32.71 -13.93
CA PRO A 177 45.96 32.89 -12.53
C PRO A 177 44.73 33.79 -12.36
N ARG A 178 44.42 34.61 -13.38
CA ARG A 178 43.26 35.52 -13.39
C ARG A 178 41.93 34.86 -13.74
N LEU A 179 41.96 33.67 -14.36
CA LEU A 179 40.74 32.93 -14.71
C LEU A 179 40.44 31.93 -13.60
N PRO A 180 39.21 31.80 -13.10
CA PRO A 180 38.83 30.64 -12.31
C PRO A 180 38.86 29.38 -13.17
N SER A 181 38.91 28.20 -12.56
CA SER A 181 39.03 26.94 -13.28
C SER A 181 38.17 25.81 -12.76
N LEU A 182 37.63 25.09 -13.74
CA LEU A 182 36.83 23.90 -13.58
C LEU A 182 37.53 22.72 -14.26
N VAL A 183 37.60 21.59 -13.56
CA VAL A 183 38.00 20.32 -14.16
C VAL A 183 36.82 19.34 -14.12
N LEU A 184 36.43 18.80 -15.27
CA LEU A 184 35.56 17.64 -15.35
C LEU A 184 36.46 16.39 -15.30
N ALA A 185 36.14 15.46 -14.42
CA ALA A 185 36.87 14.22 -14.26
C ALA A 185 35.90 13.04 -14.09
N HIS A 186 36.23 11.87 -14.65
CA HIS A 186 35.43 10.66 -14.47
C HIS A 186 36.31 9.51 -13.97
N GLY A 187 35.85 8.79 -12.95
CA GLY A 187 36.53 7.63 -12.39
C GLY A 187 36.60 7.63 -10.86
N GLN A 188 37.05 6.52 -10.30
CA GLN A 188 37.05 6.26 -8.86
C GLN A 188 38.06 7.11 -8.09
N VAL A 189 37.68 7.56 -6.89
CA VAL A 189 38.55 8.30 -5.96
C VAL A 189 38.74 7.49 -4.68
N GLU A 190 39.98 7.45 -4.19
CA GLU A 190 40.33 6.84 -2.91
C GLU A 190 39.51 7.45 -1.76
N GLY A 191 38.84 6.60 -0.97
CA GLY A 191 37.98 7.02 0.14
C GLY A 191 36.57 7.45 -0.26
N ALA A 192 36.17 7.32 -1.52
CA ALA A 192 34.78 7.50 -1.93
C ALA A 192 33.88 6.37 -1.41
N THR A 193 32.63 6.68 -1.08
CA THR A 193 31.60 5.72 -0.66
C THR A 193 30.79 5.28 -1.88
N THR A 194 30.63 3.98 -2.11
CA THR A 194 29.81 3.46 -3.22
C THR A 194 28.31 3.51 -2.91
N GLY A 195 27.46 3.25 -3.89
CA GLY A 195 25.99 3.19 -3.70
C GLY A 195 25.55 2.25 -2.57
N HIS A 196 26.28 1.16 -2.32
CA HIS A 196 26.01 0.21 -1.23
C HIS A 196 26.62 0.59 0.14
N GLY A 197 27.10 1.82 0.30
CA GLY A 197 27.67 2.30 1.57
C GLY A 197 29.06 1.76 1.89
N ARG A 198 29.72 1.07 0.95
CA ARG A 198 31.10 0.58 1.13
C ARG A 198 32.10 1.67 0.74
N MET A 199 33.04 1.97 1.61
CA MET A 199 34.14 2.89 1.31
C MET A 199 35.20 2.18 0.46
N LEU A 200 35.65 2.82 -0.62
CA LEU A 200 36.73 2.32 -1.47
C LEU A 200 38.08 2.51 -0.77
N GLY A 201 38.82 1.42 -0.61
CA GLY A 201 40.21 1.45 -0.13
C GLY A 201 41.21 1.72 -1.25
N THR A 202 42.49 1.79 -0.91
CA THR A 202 43.60 1.76 -1.89
C THR A 202 43.63 0.39 -2.57
N GLY A 203 43.09 0.31 -3.79
CA GLY A 203 43.02 -0.93 -4.57
C GLY A 203 44.06 -1.01 -5.69
N ASP A 204 44.21 -2.19 -6.28
CA ASP A 204 45.00 -2.41 -7.49
C ASP A 204 44.22 -1.89 -8.72
N GLY A 205 44.63 -0.75 -9.27
CA GLY A 205 44.00 -0.11 -10.45
C GLY A 205 44.35 1.37 -10.60
N LEU A 206 44.04 1.97 -11.76
CA LEU A 206 44.14 3.42 -11.98
C LEU A 206 42.95 4.12 -11.34
N HIS A 207 43.19 4.91 -10.30
CA HIS A 207 42.18 5.70 -9.60
C HIS A 207 42.76 7.05 -9.18
N PHE A 208 41.88 8.03 -8.94
CA PHE A 208 42.29 9.32 -8.42
C PHE A 208 42.67 9.19 -6.93
N THR A 209 43.91 9.53 -6.61
CA THR A 209 44.29 9.80 -5.23
C THR A 209 43.90 11.23 -4.84
N LYS A 210 43.77 11.52 -3.55
CA LYS A 210 43.51 12.90 -3.08
C LYS A 210 44.60 13.88 -3.53
N ASP A 211 45.84 13.43 -3.67
CA ASP A 211 46.94 14.25 -4.15
C ASP A 211 46.86 14.53 -5.66
N ASN A 212 46.34 13.60 -6.46
CA ASN A 212 46.01 13.87 -7.87
C ASN A 212 45.00 15.01 -7.97
N LEU A 213 43.91 14.93 -7.21
CA LEU A 213 42.87 15.95 -7.22
C LEU A 213 43.40 17.32 -6.77
N LYS A 214 44.23 17.37 -5.73
CA LYS A 214 44.88 18.62 -5.29
C LYS A 214 45.83 19.19 -6.34
N SER A 215 46.55 18.33 -7.07
CA SER A 215 47.51 18.76 -8.10
C SER A 215 46.86 19.48 -9.29
N LEU A 216 45.56 19.27 -9.53
CA LEU A 216 44.78 19.96 -10.57
C LEU A 216 44.62 21.46 -10.29
N LYS A 217 44.74 21.90 -9.03
CA LYS A 217 44.65 23.32 -8.61
C LYS A 217 43.37 24.07 -9.05
N ALA A 218 42.32 23.33 -9.42
CA ALA A 218 41.05 23.91 -9.85
C ALA A 218 40.25 24.50 -8.67
N GLU A 219 39.36 25.44 -8.97
CA GLU A 219 38.39 25.98 -8.01
C GLU A 219 37.29 24.96 -7.72
N TYR A 220 36.91 24.15 -8.71
CA TYR A 220 35.98 23.04 -8.54
C TYR A 220 36.35 21.86 -9.45
N ILE A 221 36.22 20.64 -8.94
CA ILE A 221 36.43 19.40 -9.71
C ILE A 221 35.10 18.63 -9.73
N ALA A 222 34.52 18.55 -10.93
CA ALA A 222 33.27 17.88 -11.24
C ALA A 222 33.54 16.40 -11.53
N LEU A 223 33.21 15.50 -10.59
CA LEU A 223 33.41 14.06 -10.71
C LEU A 223 32.13 13.30 -11.15
N GLY A 224 32.30 12.32 -12.04
CA GLY A 224 31.35 11.22 -12.30
C GLY A 224 32.01 9.84 -12.14
N ASP A 225 31.22 8.75 -12.23
CA ASP A 225 31.51 7.31 -12.00
C ASP A 225 30.81 6.77 -10.73
N ILE A 226 31.03 7.42 -9.58
CA ILE A 226 30.40 6.99 -8.33
C ILE A 226 28.99 7.56 -8.25
N HIS A 227 27.99 6.67 -8.32
CA HIS A 227 26.58 7.05 -8.25
C HIS A 227 26.20 7.72 -6.93
N GLN A 228 26.94 7.47 -5.84
CA GLN A 228 26.70 8.12 -4.56
C GLN A 228 27.21 9.58 -4.59
N PRO A 229 26.33 10.57 -4.48
CA PRO A 229 26.69 11.98 -4.45
C PRO A 229 27.43 12.31 -3.15
N GLN A 230 28.62 12.90 -3.27
CA GLN A 230 29.47 13.18 -2.11
C GLN A 230 30.57 14.19 -2.41
N HIS A 231 31.03 14.87 -1.36
CA HIS A 231 32.26 15.65 -1.36
C HIS A 231 33.43 14.75 -0.96
N ILE A 232 34.54 14.82 -1.69
CA ILE A 232 35.78 14.15 -1.28
C ILE A 232 36.53 15.04 -0.28
N GLU A 233 36.45 14.64 0.99
CA GLU A 233 37.02 15.37 2.12
C GLU A 233 38.52 15.69 1.90
N GLY A 234 38.88 16.96 2.13
CA GLY A 234 40.24 17.47 1.95
C GLY A 234 40.59 17.86 0.50
N THR A 235 39.63 17.85 -0.41
CA THR A 235 39.80 18.27 -1.81
C THR A 235 38.68 19.23 -2.25
N ARG A 236 38.73 19.73 -3.49
CA ARG A 236 37.66 20.53 -4.13
C ARG A 236 36.79 19.70 -5.07
N ALA A 237 36.77 18.37 -4.89
CA ALA A 237 36.14 17.44 -5.80
C ALA A 237 34.82 16.88 -5.27
N TRP A 238 33.82 16.83 -6.14
CA TRP A 238 32.45 16.46 -5.81
C TRP A 238 31.92 15.48 -6.85
N TYR A 239 31.37 14.34 -6.41
CA TYR A 239 30.59 13.48 -7.27
C TYR A 239 29.17 14.02 -7.40
N ALA A 240 28.68 14.15 -8.64
CA ALA A 240 27.27 14.47 -8.88
C ALA A 240 26.34 13.35 -8.42
N GLY A 241 26.81 12.11 -8.54
CA GLY A 241 26.00 10.91 -8.38
C GLY A 241 25.17 10.62 -9.63
N SER A 242 24.43 9.51 -9.60
CA SER A 242 23.56 9.11 -10.71
C SER A 242 22.41 10.09 -10.89
N ALA A 243 22.04 10.34 -12.15
CA ALA A 243 20.91 11.20 -12.47
C ALA A 243 19.58 10.57 -11.99
N TYR A 244 19.52 9.26 -11.83
CA TYR A 244 18.42 8.52 -11.22
C TYR A 244 18.93 7.19 -10.66
N PRO A 245 18.26 6.59 -9.66
CA PRO A 245 18.72 5.35 -9.07
C PRO A 245 18.74 4.19 -10.06
N LEU A 246 19.91 3.57 -10.29
CA LEU A 246 20.06 2.45 -11.22
C LEU A 246 19.84 1.09 -10.56
N ASP A 247 20.22 0.96 -9.30
CA ASP A 247 19.99 -0.24 -8.47
C ASP A 247 19.36 0.10 -7.11
N PHE A 248 18.82 -0.93 -6.43
CA PHE A 248 18.16 -0.77 -5.12
C PHE A 248 19.10 -0.38 -3.98
N GLY A 249 20.41 -0.55 -4.16
CA GLY A 249 21.43 -0.14 -3.20
C GLY A 249 21.62 1.37 -3.17
N GLU A 250 21.35 2.07 -4.27
CA GLU A 250 21.40 3.53 -4.34
C GLU A 250 20.28 4.19 -3.53
N THR A 251 20.51 4.35 -2.23
CA THR A 251 19.55 4.92 -1.26
C THR A 251 19.58 6.45 -1.18
N HIS A 252 20.50 7.10 -1.89
CA HIS A 252 20.63 8.55 -1.90
C HIS A 252 19.56 9.24 -2.76
N ARG A 253 19.42 10.56 -2.61
CA ARG A 253 18.62 11.38 -3.53
C ARG A 253 19.43 11.73 -4.77
N ALA A 254 18.90 11.36 -5.94
CA ALA A 254 19.42 11.77 -7.23
C ALA A 254 19.28 13.29 -7.42
N GLY A 255 20.19 13.89 -8.18
CA GLY A 255 20.22 15.34 -8.36
C GLY A 255 21.53 15.83 -8.96
N CYS A 256 21.63 17.14 -9.19
CA CYS A 256 22.84 17.79 -9.66
C CYS A 256 23.37 18.83 -8.66
N TRP A 257 24.54 19.38 -8.93
CA TRP A 257 25.13 20.47 -8.16
C TRP A 257 25.03 21.78 -8.94
N ILE A 258 24.56 22.83 -8.28
CA ILE A 258 24.71 24.22 -8.72
C ILE A 258 25.92 24.80 -7.99
N VAL A 259 26.92 25.21 -8.76
CA VAL A 259 28.22 25.66 -8.25
C VAL A 259 28.37 27.13 -8.58
N ASP A 260 28.48 27.99 -7.58
CA ASP A 260 28.81 29.40 -7.77
C ASP A 260 30.31 29.62 -7.60
N ILE A 261 30.96 29.92 -8.73
CA ILE A 261 32.38 30.20 -8.81
C ILE A 261 32.59 31.72 -8.75
N HIS A 262 33.18 32.19 -7.66
CA HIS A 262 33.43 33.61 -7.42
C HIS A 262 34.73 34.08 -8.09
N GLU A 263 35.79 34.30 -7.31
CA GLU A 263 37.09 34.73 -7.80
C GLU A 263 38.10 33.57 -7.81
N PRO A 264 39.11 33.61 -8.70
CA PRO A 264 40.25 32.71 -8.67
C PRO A 264 40.82 32.50 -7.25
N GLY A 265 41.05 31.24 -6.87
CA GLY A 265 41.64 30.86 -5.59
C GLY A 265 40.67 30.78 -4.41
N LYS A 266 39.49 31.40 -4.49
CA LYS A 266 38.49 31.36 -3.39
C LYS A 266 37.70 30.04 -3.38
N PRO A 267 37.17 29.62 -2.21
CA PRO A 267 36.19 28.53 -2.14
C PRO A 267 34.95 28.85 -3.00
N VAL A 268 34.34 27.81 -3.55
CA VAL A 268 33.09 27.88 -4.32
C VAL A 268 31.90 27.54 -3.42
N ASP A 269 30.75 28.13 -3.70
CA ASP A 269 29.50 27.74 -3.05
C ASP A 269 28.83 26.63 -3.85
N VAL A 270 28.42 25.55 -3.18
CA VAL A 270 27.84 24.37 -3.83
C VAL A 270 26.47 24.08 -3.22
N VAL A 271 25.44 24.04 -4.08
CA VAL A 271 24.06 23.77 -3.69
C VAL A 271 23.54 22.55 -4.45
N ARG A 272 22.91 21.61 -3.75
CA ARG A 272 22.29 20.43 -4.37
C ARG A 272 20.90 20.80 -4.91
N GLU A 273 20.65 20.49 -6.17
CA GLU A 273 19.30 20.45 -6.74
C GLU A 273 18.85 18.99 -6.83
N ASN A 274 17.88 18.60 -6.00
CA ASN A 274 17.37 17.23 -5.97
C ASN A 274 16.35 17.01 -7.10
N PHE A 275 16.46 15.89 -7.78
CA PHE A 275 15.48 15.48 -8.78
C PHE A 275 14.31 14.75 -8.13
N PRO A 276 13.11 14.77 -8.76
CA PRO A 276 11.88 14.24 -8.17
C PRO A 276 11.78 12.71 -8.33
N HIS A 277 12.86 11.99 -8.02
CA HIS A 277 12.90 10.54 -8.02
C HIS A 277 12.56 9.97 -6.63
N PRO A 278 11.87 8.81 -6.56
CA PRO A 278 11.70 8.11 -5.29
C PRO A 278 13.06 7.58 -4.79
N THR A 279 13.32 7.71 -3.50
CA THR A 279 14.54 7.16 -2.88
C THR A 279 14.40 5.67 -2.65
N ASN A 280 15.43 4.87 -2.95
CA ASN A 280 15.39 3.44 -2.65
C ASN A 280 15.55 3.17 -1.15
N ARG A 281 14.93 2.10 -0.66
CA ARG A 281 15.09 1.62 0.72
C ARG A 281 15.05 0.10 0.76
N HIS A 282 16.01 -0.52 1.44
CA HIS A 282 16.02 -1.95 1.73
C HIS A 282 15.56 -2.18 3.16
N LEU A 283 14.62 -3.10 3.33
CA LEU A 283 14.02 -3.47 4.60
C LEU A 283 14.05 -4.99 4.71
N ILE A 284 14.41 -5.47 5.89
CA ILE A 284 14.43 -6.89 6.23
C ILE A 284 13.41 -7.09 7.35
N SER A 285 12.52 -8.07 7.19
CA SER A 285 11.49 -8.44 8.17
C SER A 285 11.39 -9.95 8.29
N HIS A 286 10.97 -10.46 9.44
CA HIS A 286 10.69 -11.88 9.61
C HIS A 286 9.30 -12.24 9.05
N ALA A 287 9.08 -13.51 8.68
CA ALA A 287 7.82 -14.02 8.14
C ALA A 287 6.61 -13.71 9.03
N SER A 288 6.79 -13.80 10.35
CA SER A 288 5.76 -13.45 11.34
C SER A 288 5.33 -11.98 11.29
N CYS A 289 6.20 -11.08 10.82
CA CYS A 289 5.92 -9.65 10.70
C CYS A 289 5.98 -9.19 9.23
N ALA A 290 5.79 -10.12 8.28
CA ALA A 290 5.84 -9.84 6.85
C ALA A 290 4.76 -8.84 6.40
N MET A 291 3.64 -8.80 7.12
CA MET A 291 2.54 -7.89 6.85
C MET A 291 2.72 -6.50 7.51
N GLU A 292 3.77 -6.33 8.30
CA GLU A 292 4.03 -5.13 9.08
C GLU A 292 4.82 -4.11 8.28
N ILE A 293 4.10 -3.39 7.44
CA ILE A 293 4.70 -2.45 6.52
C ILE A 293 4.62 -1.05 7.10
N PRO A 294 5.75 -0.44 7.50
CA PRO A 294 5.77 0.97 7.90
C PRO A 294 5.39 1.87 6.72
N THR A 295 4.81 3.03 7.03
CA THR A 295 4.45 4.03 6.02
C THR A 295 5.69 4.58 5.33
N MET A 296 5.70 4.58 4.01
CA MET A 296 6.91 4.81 3.19
C MET A 296 6.60 5.85 2.11
N HIS A 297 6.62 7.13 2.43
CA HIS A 297 6.24 8.15 1.45
C HIS A 297 7.32 8.34 0.37
N ASN A 298 6.96 8.04 -0.89
CA ASN A 298 7.80 8.26 -2.07
C ASN A 298 9.14 7.50 -2.03
N GLN A 299 9.14 6.29 -1.45
CA GLN A 299 10.31 5.42 -1.40
C GLN A 299 10.06 4.15 -2.23
N LYS A 300 11.03 3.76 -3.08
CA LYS A 300 10.97 2.47 -3.77
C LYS A 300 11.59 1.42 -2.86
N VAL A 301 10.78 0.48 -2.37
CA VAL A 301 11.15 -0.42 -1.28
C VAL A 301 11.54 -1.78 -1.83
N TRP A 302 12.69 -2.28 -1.41
CA TRP A 302 12.99 -3.71 -1.44
C TRP A 302 12.69 -4.26 -0.04
N TYR A 303 11.65 -5.10 0.05
CA TYR A 303 11.22 -5.73 1.28
C TYR A 303 11.59 -7.21 1.26
N GLU A 304 12.54 -7.59 2.09
CA GLU A 304 13.04 -8.95 2.20
C GLU A 304 12.42 -9.62 3.42
N VAL A 305 11.67 -10.70 3.21
CA VAL A 305 11.01 -11.45 4.27
C VAL A 305 11.76 -12.74 4.54
N GLN A 306 12.26 -12.87 5.75
CA GLN A 306 13.06 -14.00 6.23
C GLN A 306 12.21 -14.96 7.07
N GLY A 307 12.32 -16.26 6.83
CA GLY A 307 11.66 -17.25 7.69
C GLY A 307 11.86 -18.68 7.22
N THR A 308 11.35 -19.64 7.98
CA THR A 308 11.39 -21.04 7.56
C THR A 308 10.46 -21.29 6.38
N LYS A 309 10.69 -22.39 5.64
CA LYS A 309 9.84 -22.77 4.51
C LYS A 309 8.35 -22.92 4.88
N GLN A 310 8.04 -23.30 6.11
CA GLN A 310 6.67 -23.44 6.59
C GLN A 310 6.03 -22.08 6.92
N GLU A 311 6.80 -21.15 7.48
CA GLU A 311 6.32 -19.79 7.80
C GLU A 311 6.15 -18.92 6.56
N LEU A 312 6.98 -19.12 5.54
CA LEU A 312 6.89 -18.40 4.27
C LEU A 312 5.82 -18.99 3.32
N ALA A 313 5.48 -20.28 3.46
CA ALA A 313 4.48 -20.94 2.61
C ALA A 313 3.09 -20.27 2.57
N PRO A 314 2.52 -19.76 3.68
CA PRO A 314 1.24 -19.05 3.63
C PRO A 314 1.35 -17.60 3.13
N LEU A 315 2.57 -17.06 2.95
CA LEU A 315 2.78 -15.68 2.55
C LEU A 315 2.85 -15.55 1.03
N ASP A 316 2.26 -14.47 0.53
CA ASP A 316 2.22 -14.15 -0.88
C ASP A 316 2.95 -12.81 -1.12
N ALA A 317 3.99 -12.87 -1.94
CA ALA A 317 4.83 -11.71 -2.25
C ALA A 317 4.03 -10.60 -2.96
N ASP A 318 3.02 -10.95 -3.77
CA ASP A 318 2.17 -9.97 -4.47
C ASP A 318 1.20 -9.29 -3.52
N ILE A 319 0.71 -10.01 -2.51
CA ILE A 319 -0.13 -9.43 -1.44
C ILE A 319 0.70 -8.44 -0.61
N ILE A 320 1.91 -8.83 -0.20
CA ILE A 320 2.82 -7.97 0.57
C ILE A 320 3.22 -6.75 -0.28
N LEU A 321 3.50 -6.94 -1.58
CA LEU A 321 3.81 -5.84 -2.49
C LEU A 321 2.63 -4.89 -2.68
N SER A 322 1.42 -5.41 -2.85
CA SER A 322 0.20 -4.59 -2.95
C SER A 322 0.00 -3.75 -1.70
N ARG A 323 0.29 -4.33 -0.53
CA ARG A 323 0.24 -3.67 0.76
C ARG A 323 1.35 -2.61 0.91
N LEU A 324 2.56 -2.87 0.42
CA LEU A 324 3.65 -1.88 0.34
C LEU A 324 3.23 -0.64 -0.46
N LEU A 325 2.66 -0.87 -1.64
CA LEU A 325 2.17 0.21 -2.49
C LEU A 325 1.03 0.99 -1.82
N ALA A 326 0.11 0.31 -1.13
CA ALA A 326 -0.96 0.95 -0.36
C ALA A 326 -0.44 1.82 0.80
N HIS A 327 0.71 1.49 1.38
CA HIS A 327 1.37 2.22 2.47
C HIS A 327 2.37 3.29 1.97
N GLY A 328 2.29 3.66 0.69
CA GLY A 328 3.02 4.78 0.10
C GLY A 328 4.27 4.41 -0.69
N ALA A 329 4.66 3.13 -0.70
CA ALA A 329 5.83 2.70 -1.46
C ALA A 329 5.64 3.00 -2.97
N ALA A 330 6.71 3.45 -3.62
CA ALA A 330 6.69 3.83 -5.02
C ALA A 330 6.58 2.60 -5.94
N LYS A 331 6.02 2.80 -7.13
CA LYS A 331 5.93 1.76 -8.17
C LYS A 331 7.32 1.23 -8.51
N GLY A 332 7.43 -0.10 -8.63
CA GLY A 332 8.70 -0.80 -8.85
C GLY A 332 9.39 -1.26 -7.56
N SER A 333 8.77 -1.08 -6.39
CA SER A 333 9.10 -1.80 -5.16
C SER A 333 9.03 -3.32 -5.39
N LYS A 334 9.78 -4.11 -4.63
CA LYS A 334 9.81 -5.57 -4.75
C LYS A 334 9.81 -6.26 -3.39
N VAL A 335 9.22 -7.45 -3.35
CA VAL A 335 9.25 -8.35 -2.19
C VAL A 335 10.07 -9.58 -2.55
N THR A 336 10.97 -10.01 -1.67
CA THR A 336 11.72 -11.26 -1.82
C THR A 336 11.59 -12.11 -0.56
N PHE A 337 11.57 -13.42 -0.72
CA PHE A 337 11.57 -14.36 0.39
C PHE A 337 12.94 -14.99 0.52
N ASP A 338 13.47 -14.99 1.74
CA ASP A 338 14.75 -15.59 2.10
C ASP A 338 14.49 -16.71 3.11
N ILE A 339 14.76 -17.94 2.69
CA ILE A 339 14.54 -19.12 3.55
C ILE A 339 15.72 -19.24 4.49
N THR A 340 15.49 -18.90 5.75
CA THR A 340 16.48 -19.08 6.80
C THR A 340 16.36 -20.51 7.36
N ASP A 341 17.37 -21.35 7.08
CA ASP A 341 17.56 -22.58 7.83
C ASP A 341 18.06 -22.20 9.23
N SER A 342 17.30 -22.50 10.29
CA SER A 342 17.74 -22.21 11.65
C SER A 342 18.89 -23.13 12.02
N ASP A 343 20.11 -22.59 12.12
CA ASP A 343 21.20 -23.32 12.73
C ASP A 343 20.83 -23.62 14.20
N PRO A 344 20.86 -24.88 14.64
CA PRO A 344 20.48 -25.23 16.00
C PRO A 344 21.52 -24.71 16.98
N VAL A 345 21.11 -23.74 17.79
CA VAL A 345 21.97 -23.09 18.78
C VAL A 345 21.74 -23.74 20.14
N ARG A 346 22.79 -23.90 20.96
CA ARG A 346 22.74 -24.61 22.26
C ARG A 346 22.81 -23.66 23.44
N ALA A 347 22.02 -23.93 24.48
CA ALA A 347 21.99 -23.14 25.72
C ALA A 347 21.78 -24.02 26.95
N SER A 348 22.83 -24.73 27.41
CA SER A 348 22.74 -25.64 28.56
C SER A 348 22.24 -24.97 29.87
N GLU A 349 22.42 -23.65 29.99
CA GLU A 349 22.01 -22.85 31.15
C GLU A 349 20.50 -22.58 31.22
N ILE A 350 19.74 -22.81 30.15
CA ILE A 350 18.29 -22.55 30.10
C ILE A 350 17.52 -23.35 31.17
N ARG A 351 18.03 -24.55 31.50
CA ARG A 351 17.46 -25.44 32.53
C ARG A 351 17.46 -24.83 33.93
N THR A 352 18.43 -23.95 34.22
CA THR A 352 18.55 -23.35 35.56
C THR A 352 17.56 -22.21 35.79
N LYS A 353 16.95 -21.71 34.71
CA LYS A 353 16.00 -20.61 34.71
C LYS A 353 14.62 -21.09 35.14
N LYS A 354 13.95 -20.32 36.01
CA LYS A 354 12.67 -20.73 36.60
C LYS A 354 11.48 -20.01 35.97
N SER A 355 11.62 -18.75 35.62
CA SER A 355 10.54 -17.96 35.02
C SER A 355 10.57 -18.02 33.50
N LEU A 356 9.43 -17.70 32.88
CA LEU A 356 9.37 -17.58 31.41
C LEU A 356 10.26 -16.44 30.91
N GLU A 357 10.33 -15.34 31.65
CA GLU A 357 11.19 -14.18 31.36
C GLU A 357 12.68 -14.57 31.25
N GLU A 358 13.19 -15.33 32.23
CA GLU A 358 14.60 -15.74 32.24
C GLU A 358 14.94 -16.68 31.08
N LYS A 359 14.00 -17.58 30.74
CA LYS A 359 14.14 -18.50 29.60
C LYS A 359 14.06 -17.77 28.26
N LEU A 360 13.14 -16.82 28.14
CA LEU A 360 13.01 -15.96 26.97
C LEU A 360 14.26 -15.12 26.73
N SER A 361 14.84 -14.57 27.81
CA SER A 361 16.10 -13.81 27.74
C SER A 361 17.27 -14.68 27.28
N THR A 362 17.35 -15.91 27.79
CA THR A 362 18.38 -16.89 27.39
C THR A 362 18.20 -17.27 25.91
N TRP A 363 16.97 -17.52 25.47
CA TRP A 363 16.65 -17.79 24.07
C TRP A 363 17.04 -16.62 23.16
N ALA A 364 16.67 -15.39 23.53
CA ALA A 364 16.96 -14.19 22.73
C ALA A 364 18.46 -13.90 22.58
N GLN A 365 19.24 -14.08 23.65
CA GLN A 365 20.70 -13.95 23.60
C GLN A 365 21.34 -14.93 22.59
N VAL A 366 20.74 -16.11 22.48
CA VAL A 366 21.24 -17.23 21.68
C VAL A 366 20.77 -17.12 20.23
N SER A 367 19.55 -16.62 19.99
CA SER A 367 18.99 -16.38 18.65
C SER A 367 19.36 -15.02 18.05
N GLY A 368 19.99 -14.12 18.81
CA GLY A 368 20.31 -12.76 18.37
C GLY A 368 19.11 -11.80 18.34
N GLU A 369 17.99 -12.18 18.94
CA GLU A 369 16.77 -11.40 19.00
C GLU A 369 16.85 -10.29 20.07
N THR A 370 16.20 -9.16 19.81
CA THR A 370 16.14 -8.05 20.76
C THR A 370 14.81 -8.04 21.52
N LEU A 371 14.88 -8.07 22.86
CA LEU A 371 13.69 -8.04 23.71
C LEU A 371 13.42 -6.61 24.20
N THR A 372 12.18 -6.16 24.05
CA THR A 372 11.68 -4.91 24.64
C THR A 372 11.07 -5.18 26.02
N GLU A 373 10.94 -4.15 26.86
CA GLU A 373 10.25 -4.26 28.15
C GLU A 373 8.78 -4.70 27.98
N SER A 374 8.14 -4.30 26.88
CA SER A 374 6.78 -4.73 26.53
C SER A 374 6.69 -6.26 26.38
N ILE A 375 7.64 -6.85 25.64
CA ILE A 375 7.70 -8.31 25.44
C ILE A 375 7.90 -9.04 26.77
N ILE A 376 8.77 -8.51 27.64
CA ILE A 376 9.04 -9.08 28.97
C ILE A 376 7.78 -9.04 29.84
N GLU A 377 7.07 -7.91 29.88
CA GLU A 377 5.84 -7.79 30.67
C GLU A 377 4.72 -8.69 30.15
N LYS A 378 4.61 -8.84 28.81
CA LYS A 378 3.70 -9.81 28.17
C LYS A 378 4.03 -11.24 28.58
N ALA A 379 5.31 -11.63 28.61
CA ALA A 379 5.74 -12.93 29.10
C ALA A 379 5.36 -13.15 30.58
N ARG A 380 5.55 -12.15 31.45
CA ARG A 380 5.12 -12.21 32.86
C ARG A 380 3.60 -12.31 33.01
N SER A 381 2.83 -11.64 32.16
CA SER A 381 1.36 -11.75 32.17
C SER A 381 0.92 -13.16 31.78
N LEU A 382 1.52 -13.69 30.71
CA LEU A 382 1.27 -15.04 30.22
C LEU A 382 1.55 -16.08 31.31
N GLU A 383 2.70 -15.98 31.97
CA GLU A 383 3.08 -16.86 33.09
C GLU A 383 2.05 -16.81 34.24
N ARG A 384 1.59 -15.61 34.64
CA ARG A 384 0.56 -15.42 35.67
C ARG A 384 -0.80 -16.00 35.27
N GLU A 385 -1.26 -15.74 34.05
CA GLU A 385 -2.55 -16.17 33.53
C GLU A 385 -2.64 -17.70 33.43
N THR A 386 -1.59 -18.37 32.92
CA THR A 386 -1.59 -19.83 32.77
C THR A 386 -1.31 -20.54 34.09
N ALA A 387 -0.51 -19.97 35.00
CA ALA A 387 -0.32 -20.52 36.34
C ALA A 387 -1.64 -20.58 37.14
N ALA A 388 -2.53 -19.59 36.97
CA ALA A 388 -3.87 -19.60 37.57
C ALA A 388 -4.78 -20.69 37.00
N ARG A 389 -4.64 -21.04 35.71
CA ARG A 389 -5.39 -22.14 35.06
C ARG A 389 -4.87 -23.53 35.49
N ASN A 390 -3.56 -23.66 35.71
CA ASN A 390 -2.86 -24.94 35.95
C ASN A 390 -2.53 -25.26 37.43
N ALA A 391 -3.06 -24.50 38.39
CA ALA A 391 -2.79 -24.62 39.83
C ALA A 391 -3.10 -25.99 40.50
N ALA A 392 -3.53 -27.00 39.74
CA ALA A 392 -3.89 -28.34 40.24
C ALA A 392 -2.95 -29.48 39.76
N ALA A 393 -1.96 -29.20 38.90
CA ALA A 393 -1.25 -30.24 38.14
C ALA A 393 0.22 -30.48 38.54
N GLY A 394 0.78 -29.77 39.50
CA GLY A 394 2.16 -29.99 39.96
C GLY A 394 2.22 -30.75 41.28
N ASN A 395 3.20 -31.65 41.44
CA ASN A 395 3.50 -32.32 42.71
C ASN A 395 2.46 -33.35 43.22
N ALA A 396 1.97 -34.26 42.37
CA ALA A 396 1.04 -35.33 42.75
C ALA A 396 1.70 -36.73 42.76
N ARG A 397 1.31 -37.60 43.69
CA ARG A 397 1.84 -38.98 43.80
C ARG A 397 0.71 -40.00 43.80
N TYR A 398 0.30 -40.46 42.63
CA TYR A 398 -0.87 -41.32 42.48
C TYR A 398 -0.56 -42.78 42.78
N ARG A 399 -1.21 -43.33 43.81
CA ARG A 399 -1.24 -44.76 44.13
C ARG A 399 -2.64 -45.32 43.90
N ILE A 400 -2.73 -46.49 43.30
CA ILE A 400 -4.00 -47.23 43.18
C ILE A 400 -4.22 -48.03 44.45
N ASP A 401 -5.36 -47.84 45.10
CA ASP A 401 -5.68 -48.48 46.38
C ASP A 401 -6.58 -49.70 46.23
N ARG A 402 -7.61 -49.63 45.36
CA ARG A 402 -8.62 -50.68 45.24
C ARG A 402 -9.32 -50.65 43.89
N LEU A 403 -9.69 -51.81 43.37
CA LEU A 403 -10.55 -51.98 42.20
C LEU A 403 -11.69 -52.93 42.52
N ILE A 404 -12.92 -52.46 42.36
CA ILE A 404 -14.12 -53.29 42.37
C ILE A 404 -14.66 -53.34 40.95
N LEU A 405 -14.76 -54.54 40.39
CA LEU A 405 -15.09 -54.73 38.99
C LEU A 405 -16.23 -55.73 38.86
N ARG A 406 -17.33 -55.32 38.24
CA ARG A 406 -18.54 -56.14 38.07
C ARG A 406 -18.97 -56.22 36.61
N GLY A 407 -19.29 -57.43 36.16
CA GLY A 407 -19.86 -57.68 34.84
C GLY A 407 -18.84 -57.76 33.70
N ALA A 408 -17.53 -57.76 33.99
CA ALA A 408 -16.49 -57.84 32.97
C ALA A 408 -16.47 -59.22 32.28
N THR A 409 -16.62 -59.22 30.95
CA THR A 409 -16.73 -60.45 30.13
C THR A 409 -15.47 -61.32 30.25
N GLY A 410 -14.29 -60.70 30.31
CA GLY A 410 -13.02 -61.40 30.40
C GLY A 410 -12.75 -62.12 31.74
N LEU A 411 -13.44 -61.73 32.82
CA LEU A 411 -13.40 -62.45 34.11
C LEU A 411 -14.38 -63.62 34.12
N TRP A 412 -15.54 -63.44 33.50
CA TRP A 412 -16.58 -64.47 33.47
C TRP A 412 -16.22 -65.67 32.57
N ALA A 413 -15.52 -65.43 31.45
CA ALA A 413 -15.27 -66.44 30.41
C ALA A 413 -14.70 -67.77 30.93
N LYS A 414 -13.69 -67.74 31.81
CA LYS A 414 -13.11 -68.94 32.44
C LYS A 414 -13.24 -69.00 33.95
N SER A 415 -13.13 -67.86 34.65
CA SER A 415 -13.20 -67.83 36.12
C SER A 415 -14.63 -67.83 36.65
N ARG A 416 -15.64 -67.60 35.79
CA ARG A 416 -17.08 -67.55 36.12
C ARG A 416 -17.40 -66.59 37.28
N LYS A 417 -16.56 -65.58 37.51
CA LYS A 417 -16.77 -64.54 38.52
C LYS A 417 -17.52 -63.36 37.91
N ASP A 418 -18.60 -62.97 38.55
CA ASP A 418 -19.43 -61.83 38.14
C ASP A 418 -18.93 -60.51 38.71
N GLU A 419 -18.23 -60.59 39.83
CA GLU A 419 -17.67 -59.47 40.55
C GLU A 419 -16.38 -59.90 41.25
N ILE A 420 -15.41 -58.98 41.26
CA ILE A 420 -14.19 -59.11 42.05
C ILE A 420 -13.94 -57.83 42.84
N ASP A 421 -13.28 -58.00 43.97
CA ASP A 421 -12.79 -56.93 44.81
C ASP A 421 -11.29 -57.13 45.03
N LEU A 422 -10.49 -56.24 44.45
CA LEU A 422 -9.03 -56.24 44.53
C LEU A 422 -8.58 -55.07 45.40
N ASP A 423 -8.21 -55.37 46.65
CA ASP A 423 -7.67 -54.42 47.61
C ASP A 423 -6.14 -54.45 47.62
N LEU A 424 -5.52 -53.43 46.99
CA LEU A 424 -4.08 -53.23 46.94
C LEU A 424 -3.55 -52.45 48.15
N SER A 425 -4.40 -51.68 48.83
CA SER A 425 -4.04 -50.93 50.03
C SER A 425 -3.69 -51.86 51.21
N SER A 426 -4.27 -53.06 51.23
CA SER A 426 -3.93 -54.14 52.16
C SER A 426 -2.56 -54.78 51.92
N ARG A 427 -1.88 -54.43 50.81
CA ARG A 427 -0.61 -55.01 50.39
C ARG A 427 0.54 -54.01 50.59
N GLY A 428 1.71 -54.52 50.98
CA GLY A 428 2.92 -53.72 51.16
C GLY A 428 3.50 -53.20 49.84
N PRO A 429 4.60 -52.43 49.89
CA PRO A 429 5.34 -52.05 48.70
C PRO A 429 6.08 -53.26 48.09
N GLY A 430 6.31 -53.20 46.77
CA GLY A 430 7.07 -54.22 46.03
C GLY A 430 6.47 -54.61 44.68
N VAL A 431 7.05 -55.63 44.06
CA VAL A 431 6.59 -56.21 42.80
C VAL A 431 5.53 -57.28 43.06
N ILE A 432 4.34 -57.12 42.46
CA ILE A 432 3.18 -58.00 42.65
C ILE A 432 2.91 -58.77 41.35
N ALA A 433 2.97 -60.10 41.38
CA ALA A 433 2.58 -60.95 40.27
C ALA A 433 1.09 -61.35 40.34
N LEU A 434 0.32 -61.10 39.28
CA LEU A 434 -1.04 -61.63 39.14
C LEU A 434 -1.00 -63.03 38.53
N ILE A 435 -1.36 -64.05 39.32
CA ILE A 435 -1.26 -65.47 38.93
C ILE A 435 -2.65 -66.05 38.64
N GLY A 436 -2.72 -66.89 37.61
CA GLY A 436 -3.94 -67.63 37.25
C GLY A 436 -3.80 -68.36 35.92
N ALA A 437 -4.68 -69.33 35.64
CA ALA A 437 -4.70 -70.05 34.38
C ALA A 437 -4.88 -69.10 33.17
N ASN A 438 -4.44 -69.51 31.98
CA ASN A 438 -4.61 -68.70 30.77
C ASN A 438 -6.08 -68.45 30.46
N GLY A 439 -6.45 -67.17 30.32
CA GLY A 439 -7.84 -66.73 30.18
C GLY A 439 -8.62 -66.59 31.49
N ALA A 440 -7.98 -66.70 32.66
CA ALA A 440 -8.63 -66.43 33.97
C ALA A 440 -8.99 -64.95 34.19
N GLY A 441 -8.61 -64.06 33.27
CA GLY A 441 -8.91 -62.62 33.33
C GLY A 441 -7.79 -61.72 33.85
N LYS A 442 -6.53 -62.19 33.90
CA LYS A 442 -5.33 -61.41 34.31
C LYS A 442 -5.26 -60.03 33.64
N THR A 443 -5.13 -60.01 32.32
CA THR A 443 -5.12 -58.78 31.51
C THR A 443 -6.39 -57.95 31.71
N THR A 444 -7.56 -58.58 31.82
CA THR A 444 -8.83 -57.86 32.05
C THR A 444 -8.82 -57.06 33.36
N ILE A 445 -8.18 -57.57 34.43
CA ILE A 445 -8.01 -56.83 35.69
C ILE A 445 -7.05 -55.66 35.50
N LEU A 446 -5.90 -55.91 34.87
CA LEU A 446 -4.89 -54.87 34.61
C LEU A 446 -5.42 -53.71 33.77
N GLU A 447 -6.15 -54.01 32.69
CA GLU A 447 -6.80 -53.01 31.83
C GLU A 447 -8.00 -52.30 32.48
N ASN A 448 -8.31 -52.60 33.74
CA ASN A 448 -9.28 -51.85 34.54
C ASN A 448 -8.65 -51.17 35.76
N LEU A 449 -7.35 -51.37 36.01
CA LEU A 449 -6.57 -50.68 37.06
C LEU A 449 -6.07 -49.30 36.57
N HIS A 450 -6.97 -48.51 35.98
CA HIS A 450 -6.68 -47.14 35.56
C HIS A 450 -7.97 -46.34 35.35
N PRO A 451 -7.92 -45.00 35.39
CA PRO A 451 -9.13 -44.18 35.34
C PRO A 451 -9.71 -43.95 33.94
N TRP A 452 -8.96 -44.15 32.84
CA TRP A 452 -9.49 -43.92 31.47
C TRP A 452 -10.68 -44.82 31.10
N PRO A 453 -11.74 -44.29 30.45
CA PRO A 453 -12.99 -45.00 30.17
C PRO A 453 -12.91 -45.95 28.95
N ARG A 454 -11.88 -46.81 28.91
CA ARG A 454 -11.62 -47.79 27.84
C ARG A 454 -10.73 -48.93 28.37
N LEU A 455 -10.60 -50.00 27.61
CA LEU A 455 -9.48 -50.95 27.77
C LEU A 455 -8.29 -50.47 26.92
N LEU A 456 -7.07 -50.79 27.33
CA LEU A 456 -5.85 -50.19 26.74
C LEU A 456 -5.31 -50.95 25.52
N THR A 457 -5.59 -52.25 25.40
CA THR A 457 -5.11 -53.12 24.32
C THR A 457 -6.23 -53.62 23.41
N ARG A 458 -7.50 -53.33 23.74
CA ARG A 458 -8.68 -53.78 22.99
C ARG A 458 -9.45 -52.62 22.39
N GLU A 459 -9.94 -52.80 21.18
CA GLU A 459 -10.74 -51.79 20.48
C GLU A 459 -12.19 -51.74 21.00
N GLY A 460 -12.86 -50.62 20.77
CA GLY A 460 -14.26 -50.38 21.15
C GLY A 460 -14.46 -49.66 22.50
N PRO A 461 -15.67 -49.15 22.77
CA PRO A 461 -16.02 -48.50 24.02
C PRO A 461 -15.97 -49.49 25.19
N LEU A 462 -15.66 -49.00 26.40
CA LEU A 462 -15.48 -49.85 27.59
C LEU A 462 -16.66 -50.80 27.84
N ARG A 463 -17.90 -50.33 27.62
CA ARG A 463 -19.14 -51.09 27.82
C ARG A 463 -19.19 -52.41 27.05
N ASP A 464 -18.61 -52.46 25.84
CA ASP A 464 -18.67 -53.64 24.98
C ASP A 464 -17.86 -54.83 25.54
N HIS A 465 -17.04 -54.57 26.57
CA HIS A 465 -16.26 -55.58 27.29
C HIS A 465 -16.93 -56.05 28.60
N PHE A 466 -18.17 -55.64 28.83
CA PHE A 466 -19.01 -55.99 29.98
C PHE A 466 -20.33 -56.62 29.53
N ARG A 467 -21.09 -57.24 30.44
CA ARG A 467 -22.27 -58.07 30.08
C ARG A 467 -23.53 -57.88 30.92
N LEU A 468 -23.46 -57.26 32.09
CA LEU A 468 -24.59 -57.15 33.03
C LEU A 468 -25.29 -55.79 32.95
N ALA A 469 -26.57 -55.74 33.33
CA ALA A 469 -27.34 -54.50 33.44
C ALA A 469 -26.82 -53.56 34.54
N ASP A 470 -26.20 -54.13 35.59
CA ASP A 470 -25.59 -53.42 36.72
C ASP A 470 -24.04 -53.49 36.66
N SER A 471 -23.45 -53.51 35.47
CA SER A 471 -22.00 -53.56 35.30
C SER A 471 -21.36 -52.25 35.77
N PHE A 472 -20.19 -52.34 36.41
CA PHE A 472 -19.44 -51.16 36.81
C PHE A 472 -17.94 -51.43 36.97
N ARG A 473 -17.17 -50.34 36.90
CA ARG A 473 -15.78 -50.24 37.31
C ARG A 473 -15.69 -49.16 38.38
N ASP A 474 -15.28 -49.53 39.58
CA ASP A 474 -15.12 -48.63 40.72
C ASP A 474 -13.67 -48.68 41.21
N LEU A 475 -12.91 -47.63 40.91
CA LEU A 475 -11.47 -47.55 41.13
C LEU A 475 -11.17 -46.48 42.18
N TYR A 476 -10.37 -46.83 43.19
CA TYR A 476 -9.96 -45.94 44.28
C TYR A 476 -8.47 -45.64 44.16
N LEU A 477 -8.12 -44.36 44.26
CA LEU A 477 -6.74 -43.88 44.18
C LEU A 477 -6.47 -42.87 45.28
N THR A 478 -5.22 -42.81 45.76
CA THR A 478 -4.74 -41.79 46.69
C THR A 478 -3.64 -40.99 46.02
N ASP A 479 -3.74 -39.68 46.09
CA ASP A 479 -2.59 -38.79 45.91
C ASP A 479 -1.85 -38.69 47.24
N GLU A 480 -0.70 -39.36 47.34
CA GLU A 480 0.11 -39.40 48.56
C GLU A 480 0.74 -38.04 48.89
N ALA A 481 0.86 -37.12 47.93
CA ALA A 481 1.44 -35.80 48.17
C ALA A 481 0.46 -34.87 48.90
N THR A 482 -0.81 -34.89 48.49
CA THR A 482 -1.88 -34.08 49.10
C THR A 482 -2.70 -34.85 50.13
N SER A 483 -2.50 -36.16 50.25
CA SER A 483 -3.36 -37.10 50.99
C SER A 483 -4.82 -37.12 50.52
N CYS A 484 -5.11 -36.58 49.33
CA CYS A 484 -6.45 -36.61 48.74
C CYS A 484 -6.77 -38.00 48.19
N LYS A 485 -7.97 -38.50 48.48
CA LYS A 485 -8.48 -39.75 47.91
C LYS A 485 -9.49 -39.48 46.81
N TYR A 486 -9.39 -40.24 45.73
CA TYR A 486 -10.24 -40.17 44.56
C TYR A 486 -10.97 -41.49 44.34
N ARG A 487 -12.22 -41.39 43.87
CA ARG A 487 -13.02 -42.54 43.45
C ARG A 487 -13.49 -42.31 42.01
N CYS A 488 -13.04 -43.15 41.09
CA CYS A 488 -13.44 -43.14 39.69
C CYS A 488 -14.48 -44.25 39.47
N LEU A 489 -15.74 -43.88 39.33
CA LEU A 489 -16.86 -44.81 39.16
C LEU A 489 -17.43 -44.68 37.75
N ILE A 490 -17.37 -45.78 36.99
CA ILE A 490 -18.03 -45.91 35.69
C ILE A 490 -19.12 -46.97 35.81
N ARG A 491 -20.38 -46.57 35.64
CA ARG A 491 -21.54 -47.46 35.66
C ARG A 491 -22.05 -47.64 34.25
N MET A 492 -22.36 -48.86 33.86
CA MET A 492 -22.75 -49.17 32.50
C MET A 492 -23.87 -50.20 32.45
N ARG A 493 -24.86 -49.92 31.61
CA ARG A 493 -25.88 -50.90 31.24
C ARG A 493 -25.37 -51.72 30.05
N ALA A 494 -24.67 -52.81 30.31
CA ALA A 494 -23.98 -53.59 29.26
C ALA A 494 -24.78 -54.80 28.74
N ASP A 495 -25.99 -55.05 29.27
CA ASP A 495 -26.90 -56.10 28.79
C ASP A 495 -27.54 -55.78 27.43
N ILE A 496 -27.53 -54.52 27.02
CA ILE A 496 -28.11 -54.05 25.76
C ILE A 496 -27.15 -53.16 24.96
N PRO A 497 -27.10 -53.26 23.61
CA PRO A 497 -26.19 -52.45 22.78
C PRO A 497 -26.38 -50.93 22.89
N SER A 498 -27.58 -50.47 23.23
CA SER A 498 -27.93 -49.04 23.40
C SER A 498 -27.85 -48.57 24.86
N GLY A 499 -27.31 -49.36 25.78
CA GLY A 499 -27.31 -49.04 27.19
C GLY A 499 -26.45 -47.83 27.55
N THR A 500 -26.92 -47.02 28.51
CA THR A 500 -26.22 -45.81 28.95
C THR A 500 -24.98 -46.16 29.78
N THR A 501 -23.99 -45.26 29.75
CA THR A 501 -22.81 -45.30 30.61
C THR A 501 -22.67 -43.96 31.33
N GLU A 502 -22.53 -44.01 32.64
CA GLU A 502 -22.35 -42.84 33.50
C GLU A 502 -20.90 -42.79 34.01
N TYR A 503 -20.30 -41.61 33.97
CA TYR A 503 -18.91 -41.37 34.35
C TYR A 503 -18.84 -40.40 35.53
N TRP A 504 -18.36 -40.89 36.67
CA TRP A 504 -18.28 -40.13 37.91
C TRP A 504 -16.86 -40.14 38.46
N LEU A 505 -16.40 -38.96 38.87
CA LEU A 505 -15.13 -38.77 39.55
C LEU A 505 -15.37 -37.99 40.84
N PHE A 506 -15.06 -38.63 41.96
CA PHE A 506 -15.26 -38.08 43.30
C PHE A 506 -13.93 -37.81 44.00
N ARG A 507 -13.95 -36.86 44.93
CA ARG A 507 -12.88 -36.59 45.89
C ARG A 507 -13.41 -36.77 47.31
N ASP A 508 -12.59 -37.35 48.19
CA ASP A 508 -12.91 -37.45 49.62
C ASP A 508 -12.82 -36.07 50.29
N ALA A 509 -13.91 -35.66 50.94
CA ALA A 509 -13.99 -34.42 51.71
C ALA A 509 -13.78 -34.63 53.23
N GLY A 510 -13.37 -35.83 53.66
CA GLY A 510 -13.20 -36.22 55.06
C GLY A 510 -14.50 -36.66 55.75
N GLN A 511 -15.67 -36.39 55.14
CA GLN A 511 -16.99 -36.89 55.57
C GLN A 511 -17.63 -37.82 54.53
N GLY A 512 -16.93 -38.11 53.43
CA GLY A 512 -17.45 -38.90 52.30
C GLY A 512 -16.96 -38.37 50.94
N TYR A 513 -17.27 -39.12 49.89
CA TYR A 513 -16.90 -38.80 48.50
C TYR A 513 -17.90 -37.83 47.86
N VAL A 514 -17.41 -36.71 47.35
CA VAL A 514 -18.21 -35.69 46.63
C VAL A 514 -17.73 -35.55 45.17
N PRO A 515 -18.63 -35.37 44.18
CA PRO A 515 -18.23 -35.18 42.79
C PRO A 515 -17.32 -33.97 42.61
N LEU A 516 -16.33 -34.07 41.70
CA LEU A 516 -15.52 -32.91 41.33
C LEU A 516 -16.36 -31.86 40.55
N PRO A 517 -15.99 -30.57 40.60
CA PRO A 517 -16.73 -29.50 39.92
C PRO A 517 -16.96 -29.80 38.42
N GLY A 518 -18.21 -29.67 37.96
CA GLY A 518 -18.59 -29.91 36.57
C GLY A 518 -18.85 -31.37 36.18
N ILE A 519 -18.53 -32.35 37.04
CA ILE A 519 -18.87 -33.76 36.81
C ILE A 519 -20.38 -33.97 36.92
N ASN A 520 -20.99 -34.45 35.84
CA ASN A 520 -22.44 -34.60 35.70
C ASN A 520 -22.85 -35.96 35.11
N GLY A 521 -21.96 -36.96 35.17
CA GLY A 521 -22.19 -38.29 34.60
C GLY A 521 -21.85 -38.43 33.10
N ARG A 522 -21.49 -37.35 32.40
CA ARG A 522 -21.10 -37.37 30.98
C ARG A 522 -19.60 -37.68 30.78
N LEU A 523 -19.27 -38.16 29.58
CA LEU A 523 -17.92 -38.57 29.21
C LEU A 523 -16.94 -37.39 29.13
N GLU A 524 -17.29 -36.29 28.46
CA GLU A 524 -16.38 -35.16 28.21
C GLU A 524 -15.85 -34.53 29.51
N PRO A 525 -16.68 -34.12 30.49
CA PRO A 525 -16.16 -33.52 31.74
C PRO A 525 -15.33 -34.51 32.56
N TYR A 526 -15.67 -35.80 32.51
CA TYR A 526 -14.87 -36.84 33.16
C TYR A 526 -13.49 -36.96 32.52
N GLN A 527 -13.41 -37.00 31.18
CA GLN A 527 -12.14 -37.11 30.46
C GLN A 527 -11.25 -35.89 30.68
N GLU A 528 -11.78 -34.67 30.63
CA GLU A 528 -11.02 -33.44 30.93
C GLU A 528 -10.39 -33.48 32.33
N TRP A 529 -11.13 -33.94 33.34
CA TRP A 529 -10.59 -34.11 34.68
C TRP A 529 -9.54 -35.21 34.79
N ILE A 530 -9.71 -36.33 34.06
CA ILE A 530 -8.71 -37.40 34.03
C ILE A 530 -7.42 -36.91 33.38
N GLU A 531 -7.49 -36.21 32.24
CA GLU A 531 -6.32 -35.66 31.57
C GLU A 531 -5.62 -34.60 32.42
N ARG A 532 -6.38 -33.79 33.16
CA ARG A 532 -5.83 -32.80 34.10
C ARG A 532 -5.08 -33.44 35.28
N LEU A 533 -5.58 -34.54 35.82
CA LEU A 533 -4.96 -35.21 36.99
C LEU A 533 -3.82 -36.15 36.58
N PHE A 534 -4.03 -36.96 35.54
CA PHE A 534 -3.14 -38.07 35.20
C PHE A 534 -2.33 -37.84 33.90
N GLY A 535 -2.50 -36.69 33.24
CA GLY A 535 -1.89 -36.40 31.94
C GLY A 535 -2.58 -37.13 30.78
N SER A 536 -2.02 -37.06 29.58
CA SER A 536 -2.61 -37.73 28.42
C SER A 536 -2.61 -39.25 28.59
N LEU A 537 -3.52 -39.92 27.89
CA LEU A 537 -3.53 -41.38 27.84
C LEU A 537 -2.21 -41.94 27.29
N ALA A 538 -1.63 -41.27 26.29
CA ALA A 538 -0.41 -41.71 25.64
C ALA A 538 0.79 -41.66 26.60
N LEU A 539 0.88 -40.60 27.40
CA LEU A 539 1.84 -40.48 28.50
C LEU A 539 1.68 -41.62 29.51
N TYR A 540 0.45 -41.90 29.94
CA TYR A 540 0.16 -42.96 30.91
C TYR A 540 0.53 -44.35 30.38
N GLN A 541 0.23 -44.65 29.11
CA GLN A 541 0.61 -45.91 28.45
C GLN A 541 2.12 -46.06 28.18
N ARG A 542 2.91 -45.01 28.41
CA ARG A 542 4.37 -45.03 28.25
C ARG A 542 5.11 -45.04 29.59
N THR A 543 4.50 -44.51 30.64
CA THR A 543 5.12 -44.34 31.97
C THR A 543 4.52 -45.27 33.03
N ALA A 544 3.19 -45.42 33.08
CA ALA A 544 2.52 -46.16 34.16
C ALA A 544 1.95 -47.52 33.74
N PHE A 545 1.67 -47.75 32.46
CA PHE A 545 1.13 -49.01 31.96
C PHE A 545 1.86 -49.46 30.68
N THR A 546 2.58 -50.58 30.72
CA THR A 546 3.27 -51.14 29.55
C THR A 546 2.69 -52.50 29.18
N ALA A 547 2.36 -52.73 27.90
CA ALA A 547 1.82 -54.00 27.41
C ALA A 547 2.59 -54.54 26.19
N GLN A 548 2.45 -55.84 25.90
CA GLN A 548 3.14 -56.51 24.79
C GLN A 548 2.73 -56.00 23.38
N LYS A 549 1.47 -55.59 23.20
CA LYS A 549 0.96 -54.99 21.95
C LYS A 549 0.51 -53.56 22.20
N ASN A 550 1.17 -52.60 21.58
CA ASN A 550 0.73 -51.21 21.59
C ASN A 550 -0.55 -51.06 20.74
N SER A 551 -1.48 -50.21 21.19
CA SER A 551 -2.65 -49.84 20.41
C SER A 551 -2.23 -49.08 19.14
N LYS A 552 -2.92 -49.32 18.00
CA LYS A 552 -2.63 -48.64 16.71
C LYS A 552 -2.63 -47.11 16.78
N SER A 553 -3.26 -46.51 17.79
CA SER A 553 -3.37 -45.06 18.00
C SER A 553 -2.23 -44.43 18.82
N CYS A 554 -1.19 -45.20 19.20
CA CYS A 554 -0.05 -44.71 19.98
C CYS A 554 1.26 -45.28 19.38
N PRO A 555 1.86 -44.63 18.37
CA PRO A 555 3.10 -45.10 17.76
C PRO A 555 4.25 -45.11 18.78
N ASP A 556 5.09 -46.14 18.69
CA ASP A 556 6.27 -46.30 19.53
C ASP A 556 7.41 -45.36 19.09
N LEU A 557 8.40 -45.12 19.96
CA LEU A 557 9.56 -44.26 19.68
C LEU A 557 10.31 -44.64 18.40
N SER A 558 10.31 -45.92 18.03
CA SER A 558 10.94 -46.46 16.83
C SER A 558 10.14 -46.26 15.54
N ALA A 559 8.86 -45.90 15.64
CA ALA A 559 7.96 -45.71 14.50
C ALA A 559 7.46 -44.26 14.35
N ALA A 560 7.78 -43.39 15.32
CA ALA A 560 7.42 -41.98 15.32
C ALA A 560 8.26 -41.17 14.32
N THR A 561 7.59 -40.31 13.55
CA THR A 561 8.24 -39.30 12.70
C THR A 561 9.01 -38.28 13.53
N LYS A 562 9.89 -37.49 12.89
CA LYS A 562 10.67 -36.44 13.57
C LYS A 562 9.79 -35.48 14.39
N GLY A 563 8.68 -35.01 13.82
CA GLY A 563 7.75 -34.11 14.52
C GLY A 563 7.06 -34.76 15.71
N GLU A 564 6.65 -36.02 15.55
CA GLU A 564 6.04 -36.81 16.63
C GLU A 564 7.04 -37.13 17.75
N ARG A 565 8.33 -37.35 17.44
CA ARG A 565 9.39 -37.57 18.44
C ARG A 565 9.63 -36.32 19.30
N LYS A 566 9.69 -35.13 18.70
CA LYS A 566 9.83 -33.87 19.47
C LYS A 566 8.65 -33.66 20.43
N GLU A 567 7.44 -33.83 19.93
CA GLU A 567 6.21 -33.67 20.72
C GLU A 567 6.14 -34.68 21.87
N LEU A 568 6.50 -35.92 21.56
CA LEU A 568 6.61 -36.99 22.55
C LEU A 568 7.67 -36.69 23.61
N PHE A 569 8.83 -36.16 23.22
CA PHE A 569 9.89 -35.80 24.16
C PHE A 569 9.49 -34.62 25.04
N SER A 570 8.83 -33.59 24.49
CA SER A 570 8.33 -32.46 25.27
C SER A 570 7.35 -32.91 26.36
N GLU A 571 6.40 -33.78 26.00
CA GLU A 571 5.44 -34.36 26.95
C GLU A 571 6.13 -35.28 27.96
N LEU A 572 6.98 -36.20 27.51
CA LEU A 572 7.70 -37.13 28.39
C LEU A 572 8.71 -36.44 29.31
N CYS A 573 9.23 -35.27 28.95
CA CYS A 573 10.14 -34.48 29.79
C CYS A 573 9.40 -33.56 30.77
N GLY A 574 8.10 -33.31 30.59
CA GLY A 574 7.37 -32.37 31.42
C GLY A 574 7.64 -30.90 31.09
N ILE A 575 7.92 -30.60 29.82
CA ILE A 575 8.06 -29.23 29.32
C ILE A 575 6.87 -28.80 28.44
N ASP A 576 5.81 -29.61 28.40
CA ASP A 576 4.56 -29.39 27.67
C ASP A 576 3.80 -28.13 28.10
N TRP A 577 4.12 -27.56 29.27
CA TRP A 577 3.60 -26.26 29.71
C TRP A 577 4.01 -25.09 28.80
N LEU A 578 5.11 -25.19 28.05
CA LEU A 578 5.50 -24.19 27.05
C LEU A 578 4.51 -24.13 25.87
N GLU A 579 3.84 -25.25 25.55
CA GLU A 579 2.82 -25.27 24.50
C GLU A 579 1.57 -24.49 24.93
N ALA A 580 1.21 -24.54 26.22
CA ALA A 580 0.13 -23.72 26.76
C ALA A 580 0.42 -22.21 26.68
N TYR A 581 1.69 -21.81 26.85
CA TYR A 581 2.11 -20.43 26.62
C TYR A 581 2.04 -20.05 25.14
N ARG A 582 2.47 -20.94 24.25
CA ARG A 582 2.35 -20.74 22.80
C ARG A 582 0.91 -20.53 22.36
N GLU A 583 -0.01 -21.40 22.80
CA GLU A 583 -1.43 -21.30 22.45
C GLU A 583 -2.04 -20.00 22.97
N ALA A 584 -1.74 -19.60 24.21
CA ALA A 584 -2.23 -18.36 24.78
C ALA A 584 -1.66 -17.11 24.07
N ALA A 585 -0.38 -17.13 23.68
CA ALA A 585 0.21 -16.06 22.87
C ALA A 585 -0.46 -15.96 21.49
N LYS A 586 -0.70 -17.11 20.85
CA LYS A 586 -1.39 -17.19 19.55
C LYS A 586 -2.84 -16.69 19.61
N GLU A 587 -3.57 -17.01 20.68
CA GLU A 587 -4.95 -16.51 20.87
C GLU A 587 -4.99 -14.97 20.92
N LYS A 588 -3.98 -14.33 21.57
CA LYS A 588 -3.84 -12.86 21.59
C LYS A 588 -3.47 -12.31 20.22
N GLU A 589 -2.52 -12.96 19.53
CA GLU A 589 -2.12 -12.60 18.16
C GLU A 589 -3.31 -12.62 17.19
N ASP A 590 -4.11 -13.70 17.21
CA ASP A 590 -5.27 -13.89 16.34
C ASP A 590 -6.34 -12.80 16.60
N ALA A 591 -6.64 -12.49 17.87
CA ALA A 591 -7.61 -11.46 18.25
C ALA A 591 -7.19 -10.04 17.82
N LEU A 592 -5.91 -9.71 17.97
CA LEU A 592 -5.37 -8.41 17.52
C LEU A 592 -5.31 -8.34 16.00
N SER A 593 -4.98 -9.44 15.32
CA SER A 593 -4.97 -9.53 13.86
C SER A 593 -6.35 -9.32 13.24
N GLU A 594 -7.42 -9.79 13.88
CA GLU A 594 -8.79 -9.51 13.45
C GLU A 594 -9.14 -8.02 13.62
N SER A 595 -8.72 -7.41 14.73
CA SER A 595 -8.87 -5.98 14.98
C SER A 595 -8.12 -5.14 13.94
N LEU A 596 -6.91 -5.55 13.58
CA LEU A 596 -6.06 -4.91 12.57
C LEU A 596 -6.75 -4.86 11.20
N LYS A 597 -7.31 -5.99 10.74
CA LYS A 597 -8.06 -6.06 9.47
C LYS A 597 -9.22 -5.06 9.43
N SER A 598 -9.93 -4.89 10.55
CA SER A 598 -11.06 -3.95 10.63
C SER A 598 -10.62 -2.49 10.55
N LEU A 599 -9.49 -2.13 11.16
CA LEU A 599 -8.90 -0.79 11.15
C LEU A 599 -8.28 -0.48 9.77
N GLU A 600 -7.63 -1.46 9.14
CA GLU A 600 -7.05 -1.34 7.80
C GLU A 600 -8.11 -1.02 6.76
N ALA A 601 -9.27 -1.68 6.83
CA ALA A 601 -10.40 -1.40 5.94
C ALA A 601 -10.85 0.07 6.06
N LYS A 602 -10.93 0.61 7.29
CA LYS A 602 -11.27 2.02 7.53
C LYS A 602 -10.19 2.97 7.03
N HIS A 603 -8.92 2.68 7.32
CA HIS A 603 -7.78 3.48 6.88
C HIS A 603 -7.68 3.53 5.34
N SER A 604 -7.95 2.41 4.67
CA SER A 604 -7.95 2.33 3.19
C SER A 604 -9.08 3.16 2.55
N ILE A 605 -10.25 3.26 3.19
CA ILE A 605 -11.36 4.10 2.66
C ILE A 605 -10.97 5.58 2.63
N LEU A 606 -10.17 6.01 3.60
CA LEU A 606 -9.69 7.39 3.72
C LEU A 606 -8.40 7.66 2.93
N ALA A 607 -7.90 6.67 2.19
CA ALA A 607 -6.73 6.82 1.33
C ALA A 607 -6.99 7.91 0.26
N GLY A 608 -6.02 8.82 0.11
CA GLY A 608 -6.12 9.94 -0.83
C GLY A 608 -6.74 11.22 -0.26
N SER A 609 -7.09 11.26 1.03
CA SER A 609 -7.55 12.49 1.71
C SER A 609 -6.54 13.63 1.63
N GLN A 610 -5.24 13.33 1.69
CA GLN A 610 -4.16 14.31 1.53
C GLN A 610 -4.12 14.93 0.12
N ALA A 611 -4.21 14.11 -0.92
CA ALA A 611 -4.24 14.58 -2.30
C ALA A 611 -5.51 15.42 -2.58
N ARG A 612 -6.64 15.03 -1.99
CA ARG A 612 -7.90 15.76 -2.07
C ARG A 612 -7.81 17.13 -1.38
N CYS A 613 -7.16 17.22 -0.21
CA CYS A 613 -6.88 18.50 0.46
C CYS A 613 -6.02 19.42 -0.41
N ALA A 614 -4.93 18.90 -0.99
CA ALA A 614 -4.03 19.69 -1.83
C ALA A 614 -4.73 20.20 -3.11
N ALA A 615 -5.55 19.36 -3.75
CA ALA A 615 -6.34 19.75 -4.92
C ALA A 615 -7.34 20.87 -4.59
N LEU A 616 -8.08 20.74 -3.48
CA LEU A 616 -9.06 21.75 -3.04
C LEU A 616 -8.38 23.06 -2.63
N GLN A 617 -7.20 23.02 -1.99
CA GLN A 617 -6.42 24.24 -1.70
C GLN A 617 -6.04 24.98 -2.98
N LYS A 618 -5.58 24.25 -4.00
CA LYS A 618 -5.25 24.84 -5.30
C LYS A 618 -6.49 25.45 -5.99
N GLU A 619 -7.63 24.75 -5.96
CA GLU A 619 -8.89 25.26 -6.52
C GLU A 619 -9.35 26.56 -5.82
N ILE A 620 -9.20 26.65 -4.49
CA ILE A 620 -9.47 27.85 -3.70
C ILE A 620 -8.57 29.01 -4.15
N GLU A 621 -7.26 28.76 -4.32
CA GLU A 621 -6.30 29.77 -4.77
C GLU A 621 -6.61 30.26 -6.19
N GLU A 622 -6.94 29.35 -7.12
CA GLU A 622 -7.31 29.67 -8.50
C GLU A 622 -8.58 30.52 -8.57
N HIS A 623 -9.62 30.16 -7.81
CA HIS A 623 -10.87 30.92 -7.75
C HIS A 623 -10.71 32.26 -7.03
N ALA A 624 -9.85 32.36 -6.01
CA ALA A 624 -9.51 33.62 -5.37
C ALA A 624 -8.78 34.57 -6.33
N ALA A 625 -7.77 34.08 -7.04
CA ALA A 625 -7.02 34.87 -8.01
C ALA A 625 -7.92 35.39 -9.14
N TYR A 626 -8.82 34.54 -9.67
CA TYR A 626 -9.78 34.93 -10.71
C TYR A 626 -10.78 35.99 -10.21
N ALA A 627 -11.29 35.85 -8.98
CA ALA A 627 -12.17 36.85 -8.37
C ALA A 627 -11.47 38.21 -8.19
N ASP A 628 -10.20 38.20 -7.75
CA ASP A 628 -9.40 39.41 -7.57
C ASP A 628 -9.10 40.10 -8.91
N GLU A 629 -8.78 39.33 -9.96
CA GLU A 629 -8.60 39.83 -11.33
C GLU A 629 -9.87 40.52 -11.83
N LYS A 630 -11.03 39.84 -11.74
CA LYS A 630 -12.32 40.42 -12.15
C LYS A 630 -12.74 41.61 -11.31
N SER A 631 -12.40 41.66 -10.03
CA SER A 631 -12.65 42.85 -9.19
C SER A 631 -11.78 44.05 -9.59
N ARG A 632 -10.58 43.83 -10.16
CA ARG A 632 -9.79 44.92 -10.75
C ARG A 632 -10.41 45.41 -12.07
N GLU A 633 -10.87 44.50 -12.92
CA GLU A 633 -11.60 44.85 -14.15
C GLU A 633 -12.88 45.64 -13.83
N GLU A 634 -13.65 45.22 -12.82
CA GLU A 634 -14.85 45.93 -12.34
C GLU A 634 -14.54 47.39 -12.00
N LYS A 635 -13.47 47.64 -11.23
CA LYS A 635 -13.06 49.01 -10.85
C LYS A 635 -12.69 49.86 -12.05
N GLU A 636 -12.02 49.29 -13.05
CA GLU A 636 -11.66 50.00 -14.27
C GLU A 636 -12.89 50.33 -15.14
N ILE A 637 -13.84 49.39 -15.26
CA ILE A 637 -15.11 49.60 -15.98
C ILE A 637 -15.94 50.68 -15.27
N VAL A 638 -16.04 50.64 -13.94
CA VAL A 638 -16.74 51.67 -13.15
C VAL A 638 -16.13 53.05 -13.40
N ARG A 639 -14.79 53.17 -13.39
CA ARG A 639 -14.12 54.45 -13.67
C ARG A 639 -14.47 54.97 -15.06
N LYS A 640 -14.37 54.13 -16.10
CA LYS A 640 -14.73 54.50 -17.48
C LYS A 640 -16.20 54.88 -17.64
N LEU A 641 -17.09 54.19 -16.93
CA LEU A 641 -18.52 54.49 -16.92
C LEU A 641 -18.81 55.85 -16.27
N GLU A 642 -18.14 56.18 -15.17
CA GLU A 642 -18.24 57.50 -14.53
C GLU A 642 -17.70 58.61 -15.44
N GLU A 643 -16.52 58.41 -16.04
CA GLU A 643 -15.93 59.35 -17.01
C GLU A 643 -16.89 59.61 -18.20
N ALA A 644 -17.49 58.55 -18.77
CA ALA A 644 -18.43 58.68 -19.88
C ALA A 644 -19.75 59.37 -19.49
N LYS A 645 -20.27 59.09 -18.28
CA LYS A 645 -21.47 59.75 -17.74
C LYS A 645 -21.24 61.23 -17.46
N ASP A 646 -20.08 61.59 -16.92
CA ASP A 646 -19.71 62.98 -16.68
C ASP A 646 -19.58 63.76 -17.99
N GLU A 647 -19.02 63.13 -19.03
CA GLU A 647 -18.90 63.75 -20.35
C GLU A 647 -20.26 63.91 -21.04
N LEU A 648 -21.15 62.91 -20.92
CA LEU A 648 -22.54 63.01 -21.38
C LEU A 648 -23.27 64.18 -20.68
N ALA A 649 -23.12 64.34 -19.36
CA ALA A 649 -23.74 65.43 -18.62
C ALA A 649 -23.26 66.83 -19.04
N LYS A 650 -22.00 66.96 -19.49
CA LYS A 650 -21.47 68.21 -20.06
C LYS A 650 -22.11 68.50 -21.43
N ILE A 651 -22.20 67.48 -22.29
CA ILE A 651 -22.80 67.59 -23.63
C ILE A 651 -24.30 67.88 -23.53
N GLU A 652 -25.03 67.24 -22.61
CA GLU A 652 -26.45 67.50 -22.35
C GLU A 652 -26.67 68.96 -21.91
N LYS A 653 -25.86 69.50 -20.99
CA LYS A 653 -25.92 70.91 -20.59
C LYS A 653 -25.64 71.85 -21.76
N MET A 654 -24.66 71.54 -22.60
CA MET A 654 -24.36 72.31 -23.81
C MET A 654 -25.50 72.25 -24.82
N ASN A 655 -26.15 71.09 -25.01
CA ASN A 655 -27.28 70.91 -25.91
C ASN A 655 -28.56 71.58 -25.39
N GLN A 656 -28.77 71.60 -24.07
CA GLN A 656 -29.85 72.38 -23.44
C GLN A 656 -29.64 73.89 -23.66
N GLU A 657 -28.43 74.40 -23.47
CA GLU A 657 -28.11 75.81 -23.73
C GLU A 657 -28.24 76.16 -25.22
N ARG A 658 -27.81 75.27 -26.12
CA ARG A 658 -28.02 75.41 -27.56
C ARG A 658 -29.49 75.46 -27.93
N THR A 659 -30.31 74.59 -27.34
CA THR A 659 -31.77 74.56 -27.55
C THR A 659 -32.43 75.82 -27.01
N ARG A 660 -31.98 76.31 -25.85
CA ARG A 660 -32.42 77.59 -25.29
C ARG A 660 -32.08 78.76 -26.22
N LEU A 661 -30.85 78.84 -26.74
CA LEU A 661 -30.44 79.88 -27.69
C LEU A 661 -31.18 79.79 -29.03
N ILE A 662 -31.46 78.58 -29.53
CA ILE A 662 -32.31 78.37 -30.71
C ILE A 662 -33.73 78.88 -30.42
N ARG A 663 -34.28 78.57 -29.25
CA ARG A 663 -35.60 79.02 -28.83
C ARG A 663 -35.65 80.55 -28.62
N GLU A 664 -34.67 81.16 -27.96
CA GLU A 664 -34.59 82.62 -27.80
C GLU A 664 -34.48 83.32 -29.16
N ARG A 665 -33.75 82.71 -30.10
CA ARG A 665 -33.65 83.17 -31.49
C ARG A 665 -34.94 82.96 -32.27
N GLU A 666 -35.61 81.82 -32.12
CA GLU A 666 -36.91 81.54 -32.73
C GLU A 666 -37.99 82.43 -32.15
N GLU A 667 -37.99 82.71 -30.84
CA GLU A 667 -38.91 83.65 -30.19
C GLU A 667 -38.62 85.09 -30.65
N ALA A 668 -37.36 85.52 -30.74
CA ALA A 668 -37.00 86.83 -31.30
C ALA A 668 -37.40 86.93 -32.78
N ARG A 669 -37.19 85.86 -33.57
CA ARG A 669 -37.60 85.79 -34.97
C ARG A 669 -39.10 85.70 -35.16
N MET A 670 -39.81 84.99 -34.31
CA MET A 670 -41.26 84.88 -34.31
C MET A 670 -41.89 86.16 -33.81
N ARG A 671 -41.25 86.90 -32.89
CA ARG A 671 -41.67 88.22 -32.43
C ARG A 671 -41.40 89.30 -33.47
N MET A 672 -40.25 89.23 -34.14
CA MET A 672 -39.92 90.07 -35.28
C MET A 672 -40.86 89.77 -36.43
N LEU A 673 -41.06 88.49 -36.76
CA LEU A 673 -42.04 88.05 -37.74
C LEU A 673 -43.44 88.46 -37.29
N GLU A 674 -43.87 88.35 -36.04
CA GLU A 674 -45.19 88.83 -35.57
C GLU A 674 -45.35 90.34 -35.72
N LEU A 675 -44.32 91.14 -35.43
CA LEU A 675 -44.41 92.59 -35.52
C LEU A 675 -44.37 93.06 -36.98
N THR A 676 -43.48 92.49 -37.80
CA THR A 676 -43.38 92.71 -39.25
C THR A 676 -44.55 92.08 -39.99
N LYS A 677 -45.14 90.99 -39.48
CA LYS A 677 -46.36 90.36 -40.00
C LYS A 677 -47.57 91.15 -39.54
N LYS A 678 -47.65 91.76 -38.36
CA LYS A 678 -48.72 92.69 -38.00
C LYS A 678 -48.67 93.97 -38.85
N GLU A 679 -47.48 94.50 -39.13
CA GLU A 679 -47.25 95.63 -40.03
C GLU A 679 -47.71 95.28 -41.47
N ASN A 680 -47.27 94.11 -41.97
CA ASN A 680 -47.68 93.58 -43.26
C ASN A 680 -49.09 92.96 -43.28
N GLU A 681 -49.72 92.65 -42.15
CA GLU A 681 -51.09 92.13 -41.98
C GLU A 681 -52.05 93.29 -41.93
N CYS A 682 -51.69 94.44 -41.36
CA CYS A 682 -52.52 95.64 -41.50
C CYS A 682 -52.52 96.16 -42.95
N MET A 683 -51.40 96.06 -43.68
CA MET A 683 -51.36 96.36 -45.13
C MET A 683 -51.99 95.24 -45.99
N GLY A 684 -51.68 93.98 -45.67
CA GLY A 684 -52.07 92.80 -46.43
C GLY A 684 -53.47 92.30 -46.12
N SER A 685 -54.10 92.62 -44.99
CA SER A 685 -55.49 92.22 -44.71
C SER A 685 -56.52 93.03 -45.49
N ILE A 686 -56.15 94.23 -45.98
CA ILE A 686 -56.98 94.97 -46.94
C ILE A 686 -57.02 94.25 -48.30
N GLU A 687 -55.93 93.61 -48.72
CA GLU A 687 -55.84 92.87 -49.99
C GLU A 687 -56.21 91.38 -49.85
N SER A 688 -55.92 90.75 -48.71
CA SER A 688 -56.20 89.34 -48.42
C SER A 688 -57.69 89.05 -48.22
N LEU A 689 -58.48 89.99 -47.69
CA LEU A 689 -59.93 89.79 -47.51
C LEU A 689 -60.69 89.72 -48.86
N ARG A 690 -60.06 90.18 -49.95
CA ARG A 690 -60.54 90.01 -51.33
C ARG A 690 -60.04 88.73 -52.02
N ALA A 691 -58.98 88.10 -51.54
CA ALA A 691 -58.40 86.88 -52.15
C ALA A 691 -58.97 85.57 -51.55
N SER A 692 -59.42 85.58 -50.29
CA SER A 692 -59.96 84.38 -49.61
C SER A 692 -61.32 83.87 -50.13
N LEU A 693 -62.09 84.70 -50.86
CA LEU A 693 -63.34 84.28 -51.52
C LEU A 693 -63.13 83.35 -52.73
N ARG A 694 -61.90 83.23 -53.27
CA ARG A 694 -61.63 82.47 -54.51
C ARG A 694 -60.99 81.09 -54.32
N LEU A 695 -60.46 80.74 -53.15
CA LEU A 695 -59.69 79.50 -52.93
C LEU A 695 -60.41 78.43 -52.08
N LYS A 696 -61.66 78.67 -51.65
CA LYS A 696 -62.45 77.75 -50.79
C LYS A 696 -62.62 76.32 -51.36
N PRO A 697 -62.87 76.10 -52.67
CA PRO A 697 -63.08 74.74 -53.20
C PRO A 697 -61.80 73.88 -53.24
N GLU A 698 -60.63 74.52 -53.39
CA GLU A 698 -59.34 73.85 -53.61
C GLU A 698 -58.75 73.29 -52.31
N MET A 699 -58.91 74.03 -51.20
CA MET A 699 -58.45 73.62 -49.87
C MET A 699 -59.29 72.48 -49.27
N GLN A 700 -60.57 72.37 -49.65
CA GLN A 700 -61.44 71.27 -49.21
C GLN A 700 -61.01 69.90 -49.79
N SER A 701 -60.37 69.89 -50.96
CA SER A 701 -59.83 68.69 -51.61
C SER A 701 -58.56 68.16 -50.91
N ILE A 702 -57.72 69.08 -50.42
CA ILE A 702 -56.46 68.76 -49.71
C ILE A 702 -56.73 68.10 -48.34
N ILE A 703 -57.78 68.53 -47.63
CA ILE A 703 -58.20 67.96 -46.34
C ILE A 703 -58.66 66.49 -46.49
N ASN A 704 -59.31 66.13 -47.61
CA ASN A 704 -59.76 64.76 -47.87
C ASN A 704 -58.59 63.82 -48.21
N ARG A 705 -57.60 64.30 -48.98
CA ARG A 705 -56.38 63.54 -49.34
C ARG A 705 -55.53 63.21 -48.12
N ALA A 706 -55.44 64.12 -47.14
CA ALA A 706 -54.67 63.91 -45.90
C ALA A 706 -55.28 62.80 -45.00
N ARG A 707 -56.62 62.67 -44.99
CA ARG A 707 -57.32 61.62 -44.23
C ARG A 707 -57.09 60.21 -44.80
N GLU A 708 -56.92 60.08 -46.11
CA GLU A 708 -56.63 58.78 -46.75
C GLU A 708 -55.21 58.26 -46.42
N ILE A 709 -54.22 59.17 -46.38
CA ILE A 709 -52.82 58.81 -46.11
C ILE A 709 -52.62 58.38 -44.65
N GLU A 710 -53.24 59.06 -43.67
CA GLU A 710 -53.11 58.72 -42.25
C GLU A 710 -53.72 57.34 -41.94
N ASN A 711 -54.90 57.03 -42.50
CA ASN A 711 -55.55 55.73 -42.33
C ASN A 711 -54.70 54.56 -42.87
N ARG A 712 -53.96 54.76 -43.97
CA ARG A 712 -53.05 53.74 -44.53
C ARG A 712 -51.79 53.58 -43.69
N ARG A 713 -51.30 54.66 -43.08
CA ARG A 713 -50.13 54.66 -42.19
C ARG A 713 -50.40 53.91 -40.89
N GLU A 714 -51.58 54.10 -40.30
CA GLU A 714 -52.02 53.35 -39.11
C GLU A 714 -52.21 51.85 -39.39
N ALA A 715 -52.76 51.49 -40.56
CA ALA A 715 -52.90 50.09 -40.97
C ALA A 715 -51.54 49.38 -41.16
N LEU A 716 -50.59 50.02 -41.86
CA LEU A 716 -49.24 49.46 -42.05
C LEU A 716 -48.42 49.40 -40.75
N ALA A 717 -48.63 50.34 -39.82
CA ALA A 717 -48.00 50.31 -38.49
C ALA A 717 -48.52 49.12 -37.64
N ALA A 718 -49.82 48.83 -37.71
CA ALA A 718 -50.41 47.65 -37.06
C ALA A 718 -49.92 46.33 -37.70
N GLU A 719 -49.78 46.27 -39.03
CA GLU A 719 -49.21 45.10 -39.73
C GLU A 719 -47.75 44.85 -39.35
N LYS A 720 -46.93 45.90 -39.23
CA LYS A 720 -45.53 45.80 -38.77
C LYS A 720 -45.46 45.29 -37.33
N ALA A 721 -46.30 45.79 -36.42
CA ALA A 721 -46.34 45.30 -35.04
C ALA A 721 -46.73 43.81 -34.96
N ALA A 722 -47.65 43.34 -35.81
CA ALA A 722 -48.03 41.93 -35.92
C ALA A 722 -46.95 41.04 -36.58
N HIS A 723 -46.14 41.59 -37.48
CA HIS A 723 -44.98 40.93 -38.06
C HIS A 723 -43.84 40.76 -37.03
N ASP A 724 -43.53 41.81 -36.27
CA ASP A 724 -42.51 41.79 -35.23
C ASP A 724 -42.89 40.86 -34.07
N ALA A 725 -44.19 40.79 -33.72
CA ALA A 725 -44.70 39.83 -32.74
C ALA A 725 -44.58 38.37 -33.22
N ARG A 726 -44.81 38.09 -34.51
CA ARG A 726 -44.59 36.76 -35.11
C ARG A 726 -43.12 36.36 -35.11
N GLN A 727 -42.21 37.27 -35.48
CA GLN A 727 -40.76 36.98 -35.43
C GLN A 727 -40.26 36.72 -33.99
N LYS A 728 -40.78 37.45 -33.00
CA LYS A 728 -40.48 37.17 -31.58
C LYS A 728 -41.00 35.81 -31.13
N GLN A 729 -42.18 35.40 -31.59
CA GLN A 729 -42.75 34.09 -31.28
C GLN A 729 -41.98 32.95 -31.96
N GLU A 730 -41.63 33.10 -33.25
CA GLU A 730 -40.78 32.14 -33.98
C GLU A 730 -39.38 32.00 -33.36
N MET A 731 -38.80 33.09 -32.87
CA MET A 731 -37.54 33.05 -32.13
C MET A 731 -37.68 32.33 -30.78
N LYS A 732 -38.79 32.53 -30.07
CA LYS A 732 -39.10 31.82 -28.83
C LYS A 732 -39.28 30.32 -29.08
N ASP A 733 -39.98 29.95 -30.14
CA ASP A 733 -40.18 28.56 -30.55
C ASP A 733 -38.86 27.91 -31.02
N TYR A 734 -37.97 28.66 -31.70
CA TYR A 734 -36.60 28.24 -31.99
C TYR A 734 -35.78 27.98 -30.72
N LEU A 735 -35.81 28.87 -29.72
CA LEU A 735 -35.09 28.67 -28.45
C LEU A 735 -35.59 27.44 -27.69
N LEU A 736 -36.91 27.20 -27.67
CA LEU A 736 -37.52 25.99 -27.11
C LEU A 736 -37.09 24.72 -27.88
N ALA A 737 -37.12 24.75 -29.22
CA ALA A 737 -36.66 23.65 -30.06
C ALA A 737 -35.15 23.38 -29.91
N MET A 738 -34.34 24.43 -29.75
CA MET A 738 -32.90 24.34 -29.53
C MET A 738 -32.57 23.77 -28.15
N THR A 739 -33.37 24.10 -27.13
CA THR A 739 -33.28 23.51 -25.78
C THR A 739 -33.64 22.03 -25.81
N SER A 740 -34.68 21.64 -26.57
CA SER A 740 -35.05 20.24 -26.78
C SER A 740 -33.98 19.47 -27.55
N TYR A 741 -33.43 20.04 -28.63
CA TYR A 741 -32.32 19.46 -29.40
C TYR A 741 -31.07 19.24 -28.54
N THR A 742 -30.67 20.25 -27.75
CA THR A 742 -29.49 20.14 -26.87
C THR A 742 -29.69 19.08 -25.78
N THR A 743 -30.88 18.99 -25.21
CA THR A 743 -31.23 17.94 -24.23
C THR A 743 -31.16 16.55 -24.86
N GLN A 744 -31.84 16.32 -25.98
CA GLN A 744 -31.84 15.03 -26.69
C GLN A 744 -30.44 14.63 -27.17
N ARG A 745 -29.65 15.59 -27.66
CA ARG A 745 -28.26 15.37 -28.05
C ARG A 745 -27.41 14.95 -26.85
N ASN A 746 -27.54 15.64 -25.72
CA ASN A 746 -26.78 15.31 -24.51
C ASN A 746 -27.14 13.93 -23.98
N ASP A 747 -28.42 13.56 -23.97
CA ASP A 747 -28.88 12.23 -23.55
C ASP A 747 -28.35 11.12 -24.46
N LEU A 748 -28.37 11.32 -25.78
CA LEU A 748 -27.82 10.36 -26.74
C LEU A 748 -26.29 10.27 -26.68
N VAL A 749 -25.59 11.38 -26.43
CA VAL A 749 -24.14 11.38 -26.18
C VAL A 749 -23.79 10.65 -24.88
N ALA A 750 -24.58 10.83 -23.82
CA ALA A 750 -24.40 10.10 -22.56
C ALA A 750 -24.63 8.60 -22.75
N ALA A 751 -25.70 8.20 -23.45
CA ALA A 751 -25.97 6.81 -23.80
C ALA A 751 -24.85 6.20 -24.66
N MET A 752 -24.32 6.96 -25.63
CA MET A 752 -23.18 6.56 -26.47
C MET A 752 -21.92 6.29 -25.64
N ASN A 753 -21.62 7.17 -24.69
CA ASN A 753 -20.45 7.01 -23.83
C ASN A 753 -20.59 5.78 -22.92
N LYS A 754 -21.79 5.52 -22.38
CA LYS A 754 -22.06 4.32 -21.59
C LYS A 754 -21.84 3.03 -22.40
N ILE A 755 -22.37 2.97 -23.62
CA ILE A 755 -22.16 1.84 -24.55
C ILE A 755 -20.67 1.65 -24.88
N LYS A 756 -19.91 2.73 -25.11
CA LYS A 756 -18.47 2.66 -25.38
C LYS A 756 -17.67 2.07 -24.19
N VAL A 757 -18.01 2.47 -22.97
CA VAL A 757 -17.38 1.92 -21.75
C VAL A 757 -17.67 0.43 -21.61
N GLU A 758 -18.94 0.02 -21.76
CA GLU A 758 -19.31 -1.40 -21.65
C GLU A 758 -18.65 -2.27 -22.73
N ILE A 759 -18.51 -1.78 -23.97
CA ILE A 759 -17.75 -2.46 -25.03
C ILE A 759 -16.27 -2.61 -24.63
N ALA A 760 -15.65 -1.56 -24.09
CA ALA A 760 -14.25 -1.61 -23.66
C ALA A 760 -14.05 -2.67 -22.55
N THR A 761 -14.94 -2.71 -21.56
CA THR A 761 -14.87 -3.70 -20.48
C THR A 761 -15.10 -5.13 -20.97
N LEU A 762 -15.99 -5.35 -21.94
CA LEU A 762 -16.21 -6.67 -22.50
C LEU A 762 -15.01 -7.14 -23.35
N LYS A 763 -14.34 -6.23 -24.07
CA LYS A 763 -13.10 -6.56 -24.81
C LYS A 763 -11.95 -6.95 -23.89
N GLU A 764 -11.76 -6.23 -22.79
CA GLU A 764 -10.71 -6.53 -21.81
C GLU A 764 -10.94 -7.89 -21.13
N ARG A 765 -12.19 -8.19 -20.79
CA ARG A 765 -12.57 -9.51 -20.25
C ARG A 765 -12.38 -10.63 -21.27
N ALA A 766 -12.74 -10.41 -22.54
CA ALA A 766 -12.49 -11.38 -23.60
C ALA A 766 -10.99 -11.66 -23.75
N HIS A 767 -10.17 -10.61 -23.79
CA HIS A 767 -8.72 -10.70 -23.90
C HIS A 767 -8.09 -11.52 -22.75
N THR A 768 -8.52 -11.29 -21.51
CA THR A 768 -8.04 -12.03 -20.34
C THR A 768 -8.35 -13.54 -20.45
N ILE A 769 -9.55 -13.88 -20.93
CA ILE A 769 -9.95 -15.29 -21.11
C ILE A 769 -9.17 -15.92 -22.29
N GLU A 770 -8.96 -15.18 -23.37
CA GLU A 770 -8.14 -15.62 -24.51
C GLU A 770 -6.70 -15.92 -24.11
N GLU A 771 -6.08 -15.11 -23.25
CA GLU A 771 -4.74 -15.37 -22.71
C GLU A 771 -4.69 -16.68 -21.90
N ARG A 772 -5.73 -16.97 -21.10
CA ARG A 772 -5.84 -18.25 -20.38
C ARG A 772 -6.02 -19.44 -21.32
N LEU A 773 -6.84 -19.28 -22.37
CA LEU A 773 -7.04 -20.31 -23.39
C LEU A 773 -5.80 -20.51 -24.28
N ALA A 774 -4.96 -19.49 -24.47
CA ALA A 774 -3.72 -19.60 -25.23
C ALA A 774 -2.66 -20.47 -24.54
N MET A 775 -2.77 -20.70 -23.22
CA MET A 775 -1.86 -21.60 -22.51
C MET A 775 -2.14 -23.07 -22.90
N PRO A 776 -1.13 -23.84 -23.34
CA PRO A 776 -1.30 -25.23 -23.72
C PRO A 776 -1.60 -26.12 -22.50
N LEU A 777 -2.60 -27.01 -22.65
CA LEU A 777 -2.87 -28.08 -21.68
C LEU A 777 -1.77 -29.15 -21.78
N GLY A 778 -0.80 -29.09 -20.85
CA GLY A 778 0.22 -30.12 -20.71
C GLY A 778 -0.24 -31.28 -19.81
N GLU A 779 0.17 -32.51 -20.12
CA GLU A 779 0.02 -33.65 -19.18
C GLU A 779 0.90 -33.48 -17.94
N ASN A 780 1.84 -32.54 -17.97
CA ASN A 780 2.85 -32.30 -16.96
C ASN A 780 2.69 -30.89 -16.37
N CYS A 781 2.90 -30.76 -15.07
CA CYS A 781 2.88 -29.49 -14.36
C CYS A 781 3.96 -28.54 -14.93
N PRO A 782 3.60 -27.31 -15.37
CA PRO A 782 4.56 -26.37 -15.93
C PRO A 782 5.61 -25.85 -14.94
N ALA A 783 5.40 -26.02 -13.62
CA ALA A 783 6.35 -25.62 -12.59
C ALA A 783 7.40 -26.69 -12.24
N CYS A 784 7.07 -27.98 -12.36
CA CYS A 784 7.95 -29.06 -11.89
C CYS A 784 8.10 -30.24 -12.87
N GLY A 785 7.40 -30.22 -14.01
CA GLY A 785 7.49 -31.25 -15.05
C GLY A 785 6.86 -32.60 -14.70
N GLN A 786 6.27 -32.77 -13.52
CA GLN A 786 5.61 -34.03 -13.12
C GLN A 786 4.24 -34.20 -13.75
N LYS A 787 3.86 -35.44 -14.05
CA LYS A 787 2.58 -35.80 -14.65
C LYS A 787 1.42 -35.46 -13.70
N LEU A 788 0.48 -34.65 -14.16
CA LEU A 788 -0.65 -34.17 -13.35
C LEU A 788 -1.58 -35.36 -12.98
N PRO A 789 -2.10 -35.42 -11.74
CA PRO A 789 -3.10 -36.41 -11.35
C PRO A 789 -4.35 -36.34 -12.27
N PRO A 790 -5.01 -37.49 -12.58
CA PRO A 790 -6.16 -37.53 -13.49
C PRO A 790 -7.30 -36.58 -13.09
N GLU A 791 -7.53 -36.41 -11.79
CA GLU A 791 -8.55 -35.51 -11.23
C GLU A 791 -8.23 -34.03 -11.49
N GLN A 792 -6.95 -33.63 -11.41
CA GLN A 792 -6.54 -32.25 -11.69
C GLN A 792 -6.62 -31.93 -13.19
N LEU A 793 -6.28 -32.90 -14.05
CA LEU A 793 -6.41 -32.76 -15.50
C LEU A 793 -7.89 -32.67 -15.92
N ALA A 794 -8.78 -33.42 -15.27
CA ALA A 794 -10.23 -33.32 -15.48
C ALA A 794 -10.76 -31.94 -15.08
N ARG A 795 -10.35 -31.43 -13.90
CA ARG A 795 -10.72 -30.09 -13.43
C ARG A 795 -10.24 -28.97 -14.36
N GLN A 796 -9.03 -29.07 -14.90
CA GLN A 796 -8.52 -28.10 -15.87
C GLN A 796 -9.28 -28.13 -17.20
N LYS A 797 -9.70 -29.31 -17.67
CA LYS A 797 -10.56 -29.45 -18.85
C LYS A 797 -11.93 -28.83 -18.63
N GLU A 798 -12.54 -29.06 -17.46
CA GLU A 798 -13.83 -28.44 -17.10
C GLU A 798 -13.76 -26.91 -17.03
N LEU A 799 -12.70 -26.37 -16.40
CA LEU A 799 -12.47 -24.92 -16.35
C LEU A 799 -12.28 -24.32 -17.75
N ARG A 800 -11.61 -25.04 -18.64
CA ARG A 800 -11.38 -24.59 -20.01
C ARG A 800 -12.66 -24.57 -20.84
N ILE A 801 -13.52 -25.58 -20.68
CA ILE A 801 -14.87 -25.60 -21.28
C ILE A 801 -15.72 -24.43 -20.75
N ALA A 802 -15.61 -24.12 -19.44
CA ALA A 802 -16.30 -22.99 -18.84
C ALA A 802 -15.78 -21.63 -19.36
N ASP A 803 -14.47 -21.51 -19.59
CA ASP A 803 -13.84 -20.33 -20.18
C ASP A 803 -14.24 -20.15 -21.66
N GLU A 804 -14.29 -21.23 -22.45
CA GLU A 804 -14.77 -21.22 -23.84
C GLU A 804 -16.25 -20.78 -23.92
N ALA A 805 -17.12 -21.35 -23.08
CA ALA A 805 -18.53 -20.95 -23.01
C ALA A 805 -18.71 -19.49 -22.54
N SER A 806 -17.86 -19.03 -21.62
CA SER A 806 -17.86 -17.64 -21.15
C SER A 806 -17.43 -16.67 -22.26
N LEU A 807 -16.43 -17.06 -23.07
CA LEU A 807 -15.94 -16.27 -24.20
C LEU A 807 -17.02 -16.14 -25.29
N GLU A 808 -17.71 -17.23 -25.63
CA GLU A 808 -18.86 -17.19 -26.57
C GLU A 808 -19.96 -16.25 -26.09
N SER A 809 -20.31 -16.29 -24.79
CA SER A 809 -21.30 -15.40 -24.21
C SER A 809 -20.88 -13.93 -24.26
N ILE A 810 -19.61 -13.63 -24.04
CA ILE A 810 -19.05 -12.27 -24.13
C ILE A 810 -19.11 -11.78 -25.58
N TYR A 811 -18.73 -12.60 -26.55
CA TYR A 811 -18.78 -12.24 -27.97
C TYR A 811 -20.21 -11.99 -28.45
N ALA A 812 -21.18 -12.79 -28.03
CA ALA A 812 -22.60 -12.54 -28.33
C ALA A 812 -23.06 -11.17 -27.79
N LYS A 813 -22.74 -10.84 -26.53
CA LYS A 813 -23.05 -9.53 -25.95
C LYS A 813 -22.31 -8.38 -26.66
N LEU A 814 -21.08 -8.61 -27.11
CA LEU A 814 -20.29 -7.60 -27.82
C LEU A 814 -20.93 -7.26 -29.17
N ILE A 815 -21.48 -8.26 -29.88
CA ILE A 815 -22.23 -8.06 -31.11
C ILE A 815 -23.48 -7.21 -30.87
N ASP A 816 -24.27 -7.55 -29.83
CA ASP A 816 -25.47 -6.79 -29.47
C ASP A 816 -25.13 -5.33 -29.12
N MET A 817 -24.09 -5.13 -28.31
CA MET A 817 -23.65 -3.79 -27.92
C MET A 817 -23.09 -2.97 -29.09
N LEU A 818 -22.40 -3.61 -30.04
CA LEU A 818 -21.97 -2.96 -31.28
C LEU A 818 -23.15 -2.57 -32.16
N ALA A 819 -24.22 -3.37 -32.20
CA ALA A 819 -25.46 -3.04 -32.89
C ALA A 819 -26.16 -1.85 -32.22
N SER A 820 -26.30 -1.84 -30.89
CA SER A 820 -26.85 -0.71 -30.12
C SER A 820 -26.02 0.57 -30.25
N LYS A 821 -24.68 0.44 -30.33
CA LYS A 821 -23.78 1.56 -30.64
C LYS A 821 -24.12 2.16 -32.01
N LYS A 822 -24.22 1.33 -33.05
CA LYS A 822 -24.54 1.77 -34.42
C LYS A 822 -25.93 2.42 -34.48
N GLU A 823 -26.92 1.86 -33.80
CA GLU A 823 -28.27 2.43 -33.72
C GLU A 823 -28.26 3.81 -33.05
N THR A 824 -27.52 3.95 -31.94
CA THR A 824 -27.41 5.23 -31.22
C THR A 824 -26.61 6.26 -32.03
N GLU A 825 -25.57 5.84 -32.77
CA GLU A 825 -24.84 6.70 -33.71
C GLU A 825 -25.75 7.20 -34.83
N GLN A 826 -26.62 6.33 -35.35
CA GLN A 826 -27.60 6.68 -36.36
C GLN A 826 -28.69 7.63 -35.81
N LYS A 827 -29.14 7.45 -34.57
CA LYS A 827 -30.03 8.42 -33.88
C LYS A 827 -29.36 9.78 -33.71
N LEU A 828 -28.06 9.80 -33.40
CA LEU A 828 -27.28 11.04 -33.28
C LEU A 828 -27.11 11.75 -34.64
N GLN A 829 -26.88 10.99 -35.72
CA GLN A 829 -26.78 11.51 -37.08
C GLN A 829 -28.12 12.02 -37.64
N ASN A 830 -29.22 11.38 -37.24
CA ASN A 830 -30.57 11.76 -37.65
C ASN A 830 -31.16 12.90 -36.80
N LEU A 831 -30.45 13.40 -35.79
CA LEU A 831 -30.89 14.56 -35.01
C LEU A 831 -30.83 15.80 -35.91
N VAL A 832 -32.01 16.30 -36.29
CA VAL A 832 -32.13 17.49 -37.14
C VAL A 832 -31.83 18.72 -36.30
N LEU A 833 -30.77 19.44 -36.65
CA LEU A 833 -30.45 20.73 -36.03
C LEU A 833 -31.54 21.75 -36.42
N PRO A 834 -32.21 22.39 -35.45
CA PRO A 834 -33.17 23.44 -35.74
C PRO A 834 -32.50 24.59 -36.51
N SER A 835 -33.06 24.95 -37.67
CA SER A 835 -32.55 26.05 -38.49
C SER A 835 -32.85 27.39 -37.83
N TYR A 836 -31.84 28.26 -37.74
CA TYR A 836 -32.03 29.63 -37.26
C TYR A 836 -32.98 30.38 -38.19
N PRO A 837 -34.10 30.95 -37.70
CA PRO A 837 -35.02 31.70 -38.55
C PRO A 837 -34.34 32.99 -39.05
N ALA A 838 -34.29 33.16 -40.37
CA ALA A 838 -33.72 34.36 -40.98
C ALA A 838 -34.56 35.59 -40.62
N GLN A 839 -33.95 36.59 -39.98
CA GLN A 839 -34.60 37.87 -39.73
C GLN A 839 -34.74 38.63 -41.05
N MET A 840 -35.95 38.63 -41.61
CA MET A 840 -36.31 39.48 -42.74
C MET A 840 -36.89 40.80 -42.24
N GLU A 841 -36.42 41.92 -42.78
CA GLU A 841 -37.05 43.23 -42.54
C GLU A 841 -38.49 43.21 -43.10
N TYR A 842 -39.45 43.81 -42.37
CA TYR A 842 -40.84 43.93 -42.85
C TYR A 842 -40.85 44.64 -44.21
N PRO A 843 -41.34 44.01 -45.30
CA PRO A 843 -41.20 44.55 -46.66
C PRO A 843 -41.79 45.95 -46.87
N GLY A 844 -42.78 46.35 -46.06
CA GLY A 844 -43.40 47.67 -46.10
C GLY A 844 -42.65 48.77 -45.34
N THR A 845 -41.41 48.53 -44.87
CA THR A 845 -40.62 49.53 -44.12
C THR A 845 -40.30 50.78 -44.95
N GLU A 846 -39.99 50.64 -46.23
CA GLU A 846 -39.79 51.76 -47.15
C GLU A 846 -41.10 52.50 -47.44
N GLU A 847 -42.21 51.78 -47.61
CA GLU A 847 -43.54 52.37 -47.86
C GLU A 847 -44.08 53.12 -46.63
N LEU A 848 -43.83 52.61 -45.42
CA LEU A 848 -44.16 53.30 -44.17
C LEU A 848 -43.32 54.58 -44.00
N LYS A 849 -42.03 54.54 -44.36
CA LYS A 849 -41.13 55.71 -44.32
C LYS A 849 -41.51 56.76 -45.37
N SER A 850 -41.90 56.34 -46.58
CA SER A 850 -42.32 57.25 -47.64
C SER A 850 -43.66 57.91 -47.31
N LEU A 851 -44.68 57.17 -46.88
CA LEU A 851 -45.99 57.70 -46.46
C LEU A 851 -45.89 58.59 -45.20
N SER A 852 -44.96 58.29 -44.29
CA SER A 852 -44.66 59.16 -43.12
C SER A 852 -44.06 60.50 -43.55
N LYS A 853 -43.14 60.49 -44.54
CA LYS A 853 -42.61 61.72 -45.15
C LYS A 853 -43.69 62.49 -45.91
N GLU A 854 -44.57 61.79 -46.62
CA GLU A 854 -45.61 62.40 -47.45
C GLU A 854 -46.72 63.05 -46.60
N PHE A 855 -47.12 62.41 -45.50
CA PHE A 855 -48.06 63.02 -44.52
C PHE A 855 -47.44 64.23 -43.81
N ALA A 856 -46.16 64.14 -43.40
CA ALA A 856 -45.46 65.24 -42.75
C ALA A 856 -45.27 66.47 -43.66
N ALA A 857 -45.40 66.31 -44.98
CA ALA A 857 -45.32 67.38 -45.96
C ALA A 857 -46.67 68.11 -46.21
N ILE A 858 -47.79 67.64 -45.66
CA ILE A 858 -49.13 68.23 -45.85
C ILE A 858 -49.44 69.23 -44.72
N ASP A 859 -49.62 70.50 -45.08
CA ASP A 859 -49.97 71.59 -44.15
C ASP A 859 -51.49 71.69 -43.93
N LEU A 860 -52.01 70.80 -43.07
CA LEU A 860 -53.44 70.68 -42.72
C LEU A 860 -53.99 71.94 -42.02
N VAL A 861 -53.15 72.65 -41.26
CA VAL A 861 -53.53 73.84 -40.52
C VAL A 861 -53.88 74.98 -41.49
N ARG A 862 -53.09 75.14 -42.55
CA ARG A 862 -53.33 76.12 -43.62
C ARG A 862 -54.62 75.87 -44.41
N ALA A 863 -55.01 74.61 -44.62
CA ALA A 863 -56.23 74.27 -45.36
C ALA A 863 -57.53 74.56 -44.59
N TYR A 864 -57.54 74.32 -43.27
CA TYR A 864 -58.68 74.64 -42.39
C TYR A 864 -58.84 76.15 -42.16
N ASP A 865 -57.71 76.86 -42.01
CA ASP A 865 -57.65 78.30 -41.74
C ASP A 865 -58.16 79.16 -42.92
N ILE A 866 -57.95 78.74 -44.18
CA ILE A 866 -58.45 79.45 -45.38
C ILE A 866 -59.98 79.33 -45.55
N VAL A 867 -60.60 78.22 -45.13
CA VAL A 867 -62.07 77.99 -45.20
C VAL A 867 -62.81 78.84 -44.16
N GLN A 868 -62.24 78.99 -42.95
CA GLN A 868 -62.81 79.75 -41.84
C GLN A 868 -62.67 81.27 -42.01
N ARG A 869 -61.59 81.75 -42.65
CA ARG A 869 -61.35 83.18 -42.92
C ARG A 869 -62.25 83.78 -44.01
N ALA A 870 -62.86 82.97 -44.88
CA ALA A 870 -63.76 83.46 -45.94
C ALA A 870 -65.17 83.87 -45.45
N GLU A 871 -65.58 83.47 -44.25
CA GLU A 871 -66.96 83.65 -43.74
C GLU A 871 -67.17 84.92 -42.91
N ILE A 872 -66.12 85.66 -42.58
CA ILE A 872 -66.17 86.82 -41.65
C ILE A 872 -65.46 88.05 -42.26
N ALA A 873 -65.29 88.07 -43.59
CA ALA A 873 -64.29 88.91 -44.25
C ALA A 873 -64.64 90.40 -44.39
N GLU A 874 -65.92 90.77 -44.45
CA GLU A 874 -66.30 92.15 -44.79
C GLU A 874 -66.21 93.14 -43.61
N GLY A 875 -66.25 92.67 -42.36
CA GLY A 875 -66.19 93.54 -41.17
C GLY A 875 -64.78 93.97 -40.74
N THR A 876 -63.75 93.22 -41.13
CA THR A 876 -62.40 93.34 -40.55
C THR A 876 -61.48 94.30 -41.33
N ILE A 877 -61.81 94.63 -42.59
CA ILE A 877 -61.05 95.60 -43.42
C ILE A 877 -61.02 96.99 -42.78
N ALA A 878 -62.09 97.37 -42.05
CA ALA A 878 -62.24 98.71 -41.50
C ALA A 878 -61.37 98.98 -40.26
N HIS A 879 -61.04 97.95 -39.46
CA HIS A 879 -60.30 98.10 -38.20
C HIS A 879 -58.77 98.16 -38.40
N LEU A 880 -58.25 97.46 -39.43
CA LEU A 880 -56.82 97.23 -39.64
C LEU A 880 -56.03 98.44 -40.12
N ARG A 881 -56.69 99.52 -40.55
CA ARG A 881 -56.02 100.77 -40.95
C ARG A 881 -55.47 101.60 -39.79
N ILE A 882 -55.92 101.36 -38.56
CA ILE A 882 -55.52 102.16 -37.38
C ILE A 882 -54.32 101.55 -36.65
N GLU A 883 -54.11 100.24 -36.79
CA GLU A 883 -53.14 99.44 -36.03
C GLU A 883 -51.73 99.43 -36.67
N LEU A 884 -51.65 99.65 -37.99
CA LEU A 884 -50.42 99.74 -38.81
C LEU A 884 -49.37 100.72 -38.25
N LYS A 885 -49.84 101.87 -37.73
CA LYS A 885 -48.97 102.97 -37.32
C LYS A 885 -48.23 102.74 -35.99
N LYS A 886 -48.60 101.73 -35.20
CA LYS A 886 -47.96 101.42 -33.91
C LYS A 886 -46.88 100.33 -34.00
N LEU A 887 -46.84 99.60 -35.12
CA LEU A 887 -46.03 98.39 -35.28
C LEU A 887 -44.61 98.68 -35.77
N GLU A 888 -44.43 99.75 -36.55
CA GLU A 888 -43.13 100.17 -37.09
C GLU A 888 -42.08 100.47 -35.99
N GLU A 889 -42.49 100.96 -34.81
CA GLU A 889 -41.56 101.32 -33.72
C GLU A 889 -41.07 100.12 -32.89
N GLU A 890 -41.82 99.02 -32.80
CA GLU A 890 -41.44 97.84 -32.00
C GLU A 890 -40.47 96.89 -32.75
N ILE A 891 -40.54 96.85 -34.09
CA ILE A 891 -39.70 95.99 -34.95
C ILE A 891 -38.20 96.28 -34.76
N GLY A 892 -37.84 97.56 -34.63
CA GLY A 892 -36.44 97.99 -34.48
C GLY A 892 -35.73 97.48 -33.21
N LYS A 893 -36.47 97.14 -32.15
CA LYS A 893 -35.89 96.65 -30.87
C LYS A 893 -35.60 95.16 -30.89
N VAL A 894 -36.43 94.37 -31.56
CA VAL A 894 -36.34 92.89 -31.57
C VAL A 894 -35.19 92.39 -32.45
N ASN A 895 -34.86 93.12 -33.54
CA ASN A 895 -33.80 92.74 -34.47
C ASN A 895 -32.41 92.64 -33.81
N ARG A 896 -32.13 93.48 -32.79
CA ARG A 896 -30.85 93.43 -32.05
C ARG A 896 -30.68 92.13 -31.23
N ILE A 897 -31.78 91.50 -30.80
CA ILE A 897 -31.76 90.27 -29.99
C ILE A 897 -31.48 89.03 -30.88
N ASP A 898 -31.94 89.02 -32.15
CA ASP A 898 -31.65 87.93 -33.11
C ASP A 898 -30.15 87.90 -33.49
N GLU A 899 -29.54 89.06 -33.72
CA GLU A 899 -28.13 89.16 -34.11
C GLU A 899 -27.17 88.69 -33.00
N ASP A 900 -27.41 89.09 -31.74
CA ASP A 900 -26.61 88.66 -30.59
C ASP A 900 -26.72 87.14 -30.33
N SER A 901 -27.90 86.56 -30.53
CA SER A 901 -28.14 85.12 -30.35
C SER A 901 -27.49 84.29 -31.47
N LYS A 902 -27.48 84.81 -32.70
CA LYS A 902 -26.80 84.20 -33.86
C LYS A 902 -25.28 84.14 -33.66
N ALA A 903 -24.66 85.22 -33.19
CA ALA A 903 -23.21 85.29 -32.95
C ALA A 903 -22.73 84.29 -31.87
N LYS A 904 -23.59 83.95 -30.89
CA LYS A 904 -23.30 82.91 -29.88
C LYS A 904 -23.42 81.49 -30.44
N LEU A 905 -24.43 81.23 -31.27
CA LEU A 905 -24.65 79.92 -31.92
C LEU A 905 -23.54 79.56 -32.91
N ASP A 906 -23.02 80.52 -33.67
CA ASP A 906 -21.96 80.31 -34.67
C ASP A 906 -20.60 79.94 -34.04
N ARG A 907 -20.43 80.13 -32.72
CA ARG A 907 -19.22 79.76 -31.96
C ARG A 907 -19.30 78.38 -31.28
N MET A 908 -20.42 77.65 -31.40
CA MET A 908 -20.61 76.35 -30.75
C MET A 908 -20.29 75.16 -31.67
N PRO A 909 -19.67 74.07 -31.16
CA PRO A 909 -19.31 72.88 -31.95
C PRO A 909 -20.52 72.02 -32.43
N PRO A 910 -20.31 71.10 -33.41
CA PRO A 910 -21.36 70.26 -34.00
C PRO A 910 -21.93 69.19 -33.05
N LYS A 911 -23.15 68.70 -33.34
CA LYS A 911 -24.05 67.94 -32.43
C LYS A 911 -23.75 66.41 -32.32
N HIS A 912 -22.70 65.89 -32.93
CA HIS A 912 -22.62 64.47 -33.33
C HIS A 912 -21.96 63.50 -32.30
N GLU A 913 -21.89 63.88 -31.02
CA GLU A 913 -21.16 63.13 -29.97
C GLU A 913 -22.07 62.45 -28.91
N GLU A 914 -23.33 62.88 -28.76
CA GLU A 914 -24.23 62.40 -27.70
C GLU A 914 -24.68 60.93 -27.88
N GLU A 915 -25.11 60.55 -29.08
CA GLU A 915 -25.58 59.18 -29.38
C GLU A 915 -24.46 58.13 -29.19
N LYS A 916 -23.22 58.47 -29.59
CA LYS A 916 -22.05 57.60 -29.43
C LYS A 916 -21.71 57.36 -27.96
N LEU A 917 -21.86 58.38 -27.11
CA LEU A 917 -21.61 58.28 -25.67
C LEU A 917 -22.70 57.45 -24.96
N MET A 918 -23.97 57.56 -25.36
CA MET A 918 -25.03 56.71 -24.81
C MET A 918 -24.82 55.23 -25.14
N GLU A 919 -24.38 54.91 -26.37
CA GLU A 919 -24.06 53.54 -26.78
C GLU A 919 -22.85 52.98 -26.00
N ALA A 920 -21.82 53.81 -25.79
CA ALA A 920 -20.65 53.46 -24.96
C ALA A 920 -21.01 53.24 -23.48
N ILE A 921 -21.92 54.03 -22.90
CA ILE A 921 -22.39 53.84 -21.53
C ILE A 921 -23.21 52.56 -21.40
N SER A 922 -24.05 52.24 -22.39
CA SER A 922 -24.85 51.01 -22.40
C SER A 922 -23.96 49.76 -22.44
N THR A 923 -22.94 49.76 -23.30
CA THR A 923 -21.98 48.66 -23.42
C THR A 923 -21.15 48.48 -22.15
N LEU A 924 -20.60 49.57 -21.60
CA LEU A 924 -19.87 49.51 -20.32
C LEU A 924 -20.75 49.07 -19.14
N ALA A 925 -22.05 49.41 -19.13
CA ALA A 925 -22.98 48.95 -18.09
C ALA A 925 -23.28 47.44 -18.21
N GLU A 926 -23.38 46.92 -19.42
CA GLU A 926 -23.53 45.49 -19.68
C GLU A 926 -22.28 44.70 -19.26
N GLU A 927 -21.10 45.20 -19.64
CA GLU A 927 -19.79 44.64 -19.21
C GLU A 927 -19.64 44.62 -17.69
N LEU A 928 -20.05 45.70 -17.00
CA LEU A 928 -20.04 45.76 -15.53
C LEU A 928 -20.93 44.69 -14.90
N THR A 929 -22.11 44.47 -15.50
CA THR A 929 -23.09 43.49 -14.99
C THR A 929 -22.56 42.07 -15.14
N ASN A 930 -21.95 41.75 -16.29
CA ASN A 930 -21.31 40.46 -16.54
C ASN A 930 -20.12 40.23 -15.61
N THR A 931 -19.27 41.23 -15.42
CA THR A 931 -18.10 41.14 -14.53
C THR A 931 -18.50 40.88 -13.08
N LYS A 932 -19.54 41.56 -12.57
CA LYS A 932 -20.10 41.31 -11.23
C LYS A 932 -20.64 39.89 -11.06
N LEU A 933 -21.28 39.35 -12.10
CA LEU A 933 -21.79 37.98 -12.10
C LEU A 933 -20.63 36.96 -12.00
N ASP A 934 -19.53 37.21 -12.72
CA ASP A 934 -18.36 36.34 -12.71
C ASP A 934 -17.63 36.37 -11.36
N ILE A 935 -17.53 37.54 -10.71
CA ILE A 935 -17.01 37.66 -9.34
C ILE A 935 -17.86 36.83 -8.37
N ALA A 936 -19.19 36.97 -8.41
CA ALA A 936 -20.09 36.24 -7.53
C ALA A 936 -20.00 34.71 -7.74
N ARG A 937 -19.89 34.26 -9.00
CA ARG A 937 -19.70 32.84 -9.34
C ARG A 937 -18.38 32.29 -8.79
N ALA A 938 -17.29 33.04 -8.94
CA ALA A 938 -15.97 32.64 -8.44
C ALA A 938 -15.95 32.56 -6.92
N GLN A 939 -16.55 33.53 -6.22
CA GLN A 939 -16.70 33.53 -4.77
C GLN A 939 -17.54 32.35 -4.27
N THR A 940 -18.66 32.05 -4.93
CA THR A 940 -19.51 30.90 -4.56
C THR A 940 -18.76 29.57 -4.69
N ARG A 941 -18.00 29.38 -5.78
CA ARG A 941 -17.18 28.17 -5.98
C ARG A 941 -16.08 28.05 -4.94
N ARG A 942 -15.44 29.16 -4.59
CA ARG A 942 -14.44 29.21 -3.53
C ARG A 942 -15.03 28.80 -2.17
N GLU A 943 -16.17 29.34 -1.78
CA GLU A 943 -16.83 28.99 -0.51
C GLU A 943 -17.22 27.50 -0.45
N GLU A 944 -17.67 26.94 -1.56
CA GLU A 944 -17.97 25.51 -1.66
C GLU A 944 -16.69 24.65 -1.52
N ALA A 945 -15.62 25.02 -2.22
CA ALA A 945 -14.32 24.35 -2.09
C ALA A 945 -13.73 24.47 -0.67
N GLU A 946 -13.92 25.61 0.01
CA GLU A 946 -13.51 25.82 1.41
C GLU A 946 -14.27 24.88 2.38
N LYS A 947 -15.58 24.66 2.17
CA LYS A 947 -16.36 23.69 2.96
C LYS A 947 -15.87 22.26 2.73
N GLN A 948 -15.65 21.89 1.47
CA GLN A 948 -15.13 20.56 1.11
C GLN A 948 -13.72 20.34 1.66
N LEU A 949 -12.87 21.38 1.70
CA LEU A 949 -11.54 21.32 2.30
C LEU A 949 -11.61 21.07 3.81
N ALA A 950 -12.57 21.69 4.51
CA ALA A 950 -12.74 21.45 5.94
C ALA A 950 -13.12 20.00 6.25
N GLU A 951 -13.99 19.39 5.44
CA GLU A 951 -14.33 17.97 5.54
C GLU A 951 -13.13 17.07 5.19
N ALA A 952 -12.43 17.37 4.10
CA ALA A 952 -11.24 16.61 3.69
C ALA A 952 -10.12 16.65 4.75
N LYS A 953 -9.95 17.78 5.46
CA LYS A 953 -9.00 17.91 6.57
C LYS A 953 -9.36 17.01 7.75
N ARG A 954 -10.64 16.92 8.14
CA ARG A 954 -11.07 15.98 9.20
C ARG A 954 -10.80 14.54 8.82
N ASN A 955 -11.06 14.19 7.56
CA ASN A 955 -10.76 12.85 7.03
C ASN A 955 -9.25 12.56 7.03
N LEU A 956 -8.41 13.57 6.77
CA LEU A 956 -6.95 13.46 6.87
C LEU A 956 -6.49 13.25 8.33
N GLU A 957 -7.02 14.02 9.28
CA GLU A 957 -6.73 13.83 10.71
C GLU A 957 -7.14 12.42 11.19
N GLU A 958 -8.30 11.93 10.75
CA GLU A 958 -8.74 10.57 11.07
C GLU A 958 -7.87 9.50 10.40
N TYR A 959 -7.45 9.72 9.15
CA TYR A 959 -6.50 8.85 8.45
C TYR A 959 -5.16 8.76 9.20
N GLU A 960 -4.58 9.88 9.61
CA GLU A 960 -3.33 9.92 10.38
C GLU A 960 -3.46 9.19 11.72
N ARG A 961 -4.55 9.46 12.47
CA ARG A 961 -4.83 8.77 13.74
C ARG A 961 -4.97 7.25 13.56
N LEU A 962 -5.69 6.81 12.53
CA LEU A 962 -5.85 5.39 12.22
C LEU A 962 -4.49 4.76 11.83
N GLY A 963 -3.64 5.49 11.11
CA GLY A 963 -2.28 5.06 10.79
C GLY A 963 -1.41 4.83 12.03
N GLU A 964 -1.49 5.72 13.03
CA GLU A 964 -0.80 5.53 14.32
C GLU A 964 -1.33 4.33 15.10
N GLN A 965 -2.66 4.14 15.13
CA GLN A 965 -3.29 2.99 15.78
C GLN A 965 -2.90 1.67 15.11
N LEU A 966 -2.89 1.63 13.77
CA LEU A 966 -2.43 0.48 13.01
C LEU A 966 -0.99 0.16 13.38
N LYS A 967 -0.10 1.15 13.39
CA LYS A 967 1.31 0.96 13.77
C LYS A 967 1.48 0.35 15.18
N ALA A 968 0.73 0.86 16.16
CA ALA A 968 0.78 0.35 17.53
C ALA A 968 0.25 -1.10 17.63
N LEU A 969 -0.89 -1.37 16.98
CA LEU A 969 -1.51 -2.69 16.99
C LEU A 969 -0.65 -3.73 16.26
N THR A 970 -0.05 -3.33 15.14
CA THR A 970 0.94 -4.10 14.41
C THR A 970 2.11 -4.48 15.30
N GLN A 971 2.72 -3.51 16.00
CA GLN A 971 3.79 -3.81 16.96
C GLN A 971 3.32 -4.82 18.03
N GLU A 972 2.10 -4.68 18.54
CA GLU A 972 1.60 -5.64 19.53
C GLU A 972 1.48 -7.07 18.99
N ILE A 973 0.99 -7.24 17.76
CA ILE A 973 0.89 -8.53 17.06
C ILE A 973 2.27 -9.16 16.92
N CYS A 974 3.26 -8.40 16.43
CA CYS A 974 4.64 -8.84 16.26
C CYS A 974 5.25 -9.34 17.59
N GLU A 975 5.01 -8.61 18.68
CA GLU A 975 5.48 -8.99 20.03
C GLU A 975 4.82 -10.28 20.53
N TRP A 976 3.52 -10.50 20.26
CA TRP A 976 2.84 -11.75 20.61
C TRP A 976 3.27 -12.93 19.72
N ALA A 977 3.48 -12.70 18.42
CA ALA A 977 4.00 -13.69 17.49
C ALA A 977 5.43 -14.11 17.87
N LEU A 978 6.27 -13.16 18.29
CA LEU A 978 7.60 -13.44 18.82
C LEU A 978 7.54 -14.34 20.05
N LEU A 979 6.65 -14.06 21.00
CA LEU A 979 6.44 -14.91 22.18
C LEU A 979 5.96 -16.31 21.78
N GLY A 980 5.01 -16.41 20.86
CA GLY A 980 4.52 -17.69 20.34
C GLY A 980 5.63 -18.52 19.66
N ARG A 981 6.53 -17.87 18.91
CA ARG A 981 7.72 -18.51 18.33
C ARG A 981 8.69 -18.95 19.41
N ALA A 982 9.00 -18.06 20.36
CA ALA A 982 9.93 -18.34 21.44
C ALA A 982 9.46 -19.50 22.32
N THR A 983 8.17 -19.63 22.61
CA THR A 983 7.63 -20.75 23.40
C THR A 983 7.29 -21.99 22.56
N GLY A 984 7.49 -21.94 21.24
CA GLY A 984 7.17 -23.02 20.31
C GLY A 984 8.22 -24.12 20.22
N LYS A 985 7.95 -25.11 19.33
CA LYS A 985 8.72 -26.34 19.16
C LYS A 985 10.19 -26.15 18.75
N ASP A 986 10.50 -25.03 18.10
CA ASP A 986 11.84 -24.68 17.62
C ASP A 986 12.46 -23.50 18.43
N GLY A 987 11.79 -23.07 19.51
CA GLY A 987 12.26 -22.02 20.42
C GLY A 987 12.86 -22.58 21.72
N ILE A 988 12.40 -22.05 22.85
CA ILE A 988 12.77 -22.49 24.22
C ILE A 988 12.57 -24.00 24.39
N GLN A 989 11.55 -24.61 23.77
CA GLN A 989 11.34 -26.06 23.86
C GLN A 989 12.52 -26.85 23.30
N ALA A 990 13.07 -26.45 22.14
CA ALA A 990 14.21 -27.12 21.52
C ALA A 990 15.48 -26.99 22.40
N LEU A 991 15.72 -25.81 22.96
CA LEU A 991 16.83 -25.55 23.89
C LEU A 991 16.73 -26.39 25.17
N GLU A 992 15.52 -26.53 25.73
CA GLU A 992 15.27 -27.37 26.91
C GLU A 992 15.47 -28.86 26.60
N LEU A 993 14.99 -29.33 25.45
CA LEU A 993 15.19 -30.73 25.02
C LEU A 993 16.66 -31.05 24.78
N ASP A 994 17.42 -30.15 24.14
CA ASP A 994 18.86 -30.32 23.93
C ASP A 994 19.62 -30.36 25.27
N ALA A 995 19.24 -29.51 26.23
CA ALA A 995 19.81 -29.52 27.57
C ALA A 995 19.45 -30.79 28.39
N LEU A 996 18.30 -31.41 28.13
CA LEU A 996 17.85 -32.63 28.81
C LEU A 996 18.42 -33.93 28.22
N ALA A 997 18.73 -33.95 26.92
CA ALA A 997 19.18 -35.16 26.21
C ALA A 997 20.36 -35.89 26.89
N PRO A 998 21.42 -35.20 27.40
CA PRO A 998 22.50 -35.87 28.12
C PRO A 998 22.04 -36.53 29.44
N SER A 999 21.11 -35.88 30.16
CA SER A 999 20.59 -36.40 31.44
C SER A 999 19.72 -37.64 31.22
N ILE A 1000 18.87 -37.63 30.20
CA ILE A 1000 18.02 -38.77 29.82
C ILE A 1000 18.92 -39.94 29.39
N SER A 1001 19.93 -39.69 28.55
CA SER A 1001 20.90 -40.70 28.10
C SER A 1001 21.64 -41.35 29.27
N ALA A 1002 22.06 -40.56 30.26
CA ALA A 1002 22.77 -41.05 31.45
C ALA A 1002 21.87 -41.89 32.37
N ILE A 1003 20.59 -41.56 32.54
CA ILE A 1003 19.65 -42.36 33.33
C ILE A 1003 19.30 -43.65 32.59
N ALA A 1004 18.96 -43.55 31.30
CA ALA A 1004 18.61 -44.71 30.48
C ALA A 1004 19.77 -45.73 30.42
N SER A 1005 21.00 -45.26 30.21
CA SER A 1005 22.19 -46.11 30.21
C SER A 1005 22.42 -46.80 31.56
N ARG A 1006 22.17 -46.10 32.67
CA ARG A 1006 22.33 -46.66 34.02
C ARG A 1006 21.29 -47.73 34.35
N LEU A 1007 20.03 -47.48 34.00
CA LEU A 1007 18.96 -48.46 34.14
C LEU A 1007 19.23 -49.69 33.27
N LEU A 1008 19.71 -49.48 32.03
CA LEU A 1008 20.11 -50.55 31.14
C LEU A 1008 21.27 -51.37 31.74
N ALA A 1009 22.28 -50.71 32.32
CA ALA A 1009 23.41 -51.38 32.97
C ALA A 1009 23.00 -52.26 34.16
N ALA A 1010 21.91 -51.93 34.86
CA ALA A 1010 21.38 -52.76 35.96
C ALA A 1010 20.90 -54.15 35.48
N SER A 1011 20.59 -54.32 34.20
CA SER A 1011 20.31 -55.64 33.61
C SER A 1011 21.57 -56.50 33.39
N GLY A 1012 22.77 -55.94 33.55
CA GLY A 1012 24.04 -56.57 33.15
C GLY A 1012 24.37 -56.39 31.67
N ASN A 1013 23.76 -55.41 31.00
CA ASN A 1013 24.13 -54.98 29.65
C ASN A 1013 25.29 -53.96 29.72
N GLU A 1014 26.33 -54.15 28.92
CA GLU A 1014 27.53 -53.30 28.87
C GLU A 1014 27.42 -52.15 27.84
N GLY A 1015 26.33 -52.10 27.07
CA GLY A 1015 26.04 -51.02 26.13
C GLY A 1015 25.46 -49.77 26.80
N SER A 1016 25.47 -48.65 26.08
CA SER A 1016 24.93 -47.37 26.51
C SER A 1016 23.91 -46.81 25.52
N ILE A 1017 23.03 -45.92 25.98
CA ILE A 1017 22.01 -45.26 25.19
C ILE A 1017 22.38 -43.77 25.08
N ALA A 1018 22.41 -43.25 23.86
CA ALA A 1018 22.68 -41.85 23.57
C ALA A 1018 21.56 -41.22 22.74
N ILE A 1019 21.11 -40.04 23.13
CA ILE A 1019 20.18 -39.22 22.35
C ILE A 1019 21.00 -38.18 21.58
N GLN A 1020 21.07 -38.34 20.26
CA GLN A 1020 21.72 -37.40 19.36
C GLN A 1020 20.71 -36.34 18.92
N THR A 1021 20.89 -35.11 19.38
CA THR A 1021 19.97 -34.01 19.10
C THR A 1021 20.11 -33.48 17.68
N LEU A 1022 21.29 -33.66 17.05
CA LEU A 1022 21.63 -33.13 15.73
C LEU A 1022 22.05 -34.22 14.75
N ARG A 1023 21.69 -34.02 13.48
CA ARG A 1023 22.22 -34.75 12.32
C ARG A 1023 22.70 -33.78 11.24
N LEU A 1024 23.80 -34.09 10.57
CA LEU A 1024 24.28 -33.30 9.43
C LEU A 1024 23.47 -33.63 8.16
N ALA A 1025 22.94 -32.61 7.50
CA ALA A 1025 22.22 -32.72 6.24
C ALA A 1025 22.90 -31.90 5.13
N GLY A 1026 22.80 -32.37 3.88
CA GLY A 1026 23.41 -31.71 2.71
C GLY A 1026 24.71 -32.38 2.21
N LYS A 1027 25.22 -31.92 1.07
CA LYS A 1027 26.48 -32.40 0.44
C LYS A 1027 27.44 -31.22 0.21
N GLY A 1028 28.72 -31.40 0.52
CA GLY A 1028 29.77 -30.40 0.25
C GLY A 1028 29.64 -29.14 1.11
N SER A 1029 29.88 -27.95 0.54
CA SER A 1029 29.82 -26.65 1.24
C SER A 1029 28.41 -26.18 1.63
N ARG A 1030 27.39 -27.03 1.47
CA ARG A 1030 25.99 -26.78 1.90
C ARG A 1030 25.56 -27.75 3.01
N GLN A 1031 26.50 -28.30 3.76
CA GLN A 1031 26.20 -29.08 4.96
C GLN A 1031 25.72 -28.15 6.07
N HIS A 1032 24.53 -28.42 6.61
CA HIS A 1032 23.97 -27.72 7.76
C HIS A 1032 23.48 -28.75 8.79
N ALA A 1033 23.51 -28.38 10.07
CA ALA A 1033 23.04 -29.24 11.14
C ALA A 1033 21.52 -29.11 11.26
N ILE A 1034 20.81 -30.24 11.34
CA ILE A 1034 19.37 -30.30 11.55
C ILE A 1034 19.10 -31.03 12.86
N GLU A 1035 18.17 -30.53 13.66
CA GLU A 1035 17.71 -31.25 14.86
C GLU A 1035 16.92 -32.52 14.47
N ASP A 1036 17.32 -33.70 14.92
CA ASP A 1036 16.68 -34.99 14.53
C ASP A 1036 16.39 -35.94 15.71
N PHE A 1037 16.86 -35.59 16.94
CA PHE A 1037 16.60 -36.33 18.20
C PHE A 1037 16.61 -37.86 18.01
N GLU A 1038 17.69 -38.38 17.43
CA GLU A 1038 17.89 -39.80 17.16
C GLU A 1038 18.33 -40.53 18.42
N ILE A 1039 17.79 -41.73 18.63
CA ILE A 1039 18.14 -42.57 19.78
C ILE A 1039 19.07 -43.67 19.28
N MET A 1040 20.30 -43.64 19.79
CA MET A 1040 21.36 -44.56 19.43
C MET A 1040 21.67 -45.49 20.59
N TYR A 1041 21.75 -46.78 20.28
CA TYR A 1041 22.34 -47.78 21.16
C TYR A 1041 23.79 -47.98 20.76
N ILE A 1042 24.69 -47.85 21.73
CA ILE A 1042 26.13 -48.04 21.56
C ILE A 1042 26.49 -49.35 22.25
N SER A 1043 26.90 -50.35 21.47
CA SER A 1043 27.29 -51.67 21.99
C SER A 1043 28.57 -51.58 22.83
N ALA A 1044 28.87 -52.62 23.62
CA ALA A 1044 30.13 -52.73 24.37
C ALA A 1044 31.40 -52.69 23.48
N ARG A 1045 31.25 -52.95 22.17
CA ARG A 1045 32.32 -52.88 21.16
C ARG A 1045 32.44 -51.50 20.51
N GLY A 1046 31.52 -50.58 20.82
CA GLY A 1046 31.44 -49.25 20.22
C GLY A 1046 30.62 -49.18 18.93
N ASP A 1047 29.89 -50.23 18.57
CA ASP A 1047 29.02 -50.21 17.39
C ASP A 1047 27.75 -49.38 17.69
N GLU A 1048 27.47 -48.37 16.86
CA GLU A 1048 26.28 -47.53 16.97
C GLU A 1048 25.14 -48.08 16.12
N GLN A 1049 23.96 -48.28 16.72
CA GLN A 1049 22.75 -48.74 16.03
C GLN A 1049 21.55 -47.88 16.42
N GLU A 1050 20.73 -47.53 15.42
CA GLU A 1050 19.47 -46.82 15.67
C GLU A 1050 18.46 -47.77 16.31
N ILE A 1051 17.64 -47.28 17.24
CA ILE A 1051 16.63 -48.08 17.96
C ILE A 1051 15.68 -48.86 17.01
N SER A 1052 15.39 -48.32 15.83
CA SER A 1052 14.54 -48.94 14.80
C SER A 1052 15.17 -50.18 14.15
N THR A 1053 16.49 -50.33 14.25
CA THR A 1053 17.28 -51.42 13.64
C THR A 1053 17.66 -52.53 14.61
N LEU A 1054 17.33 -52.37 15.90
CA LEU A 1054 17.66 -53.36 16.95
C LEU A 1054 16.86 -54.66 16.80
N SER A 1055 17.45 -55.77 17.26
CA SER A 1055 16.77 -57.07 17.27
C SER A 1055 15.57 -57.07 18.24
N GLY A 1056 14.56 -57.90 17.98
CA GLY A 1056 13.30 -57.90 18.74
C GLY A 1056 13.45 -58.11 20.25
N GLY A 1057 14.52 -58.78 20.70
CA GLY A 1057 14.88 -58.88 22.10
C GLY A 1057 15.47 -57.57 22.62
N GLU A 1058 16.58 -57.10 22.04
CA GLU A 1058 17.33 -55.89 22.44
C GLU A 1058 16.46 -54.63 22.47
N ALA A 1059 15.55 -54.48 21.51
CA ALA A 1059 14.63 -53.36 21.43
C ALA A 1059 13.69 -53.27 22.66
N VAL A 1060 13.33 -54.38 23.30
CA VAL A 1060 12.47 -54.37 24.50
C VAL A 1060 13.19 -53.74 25.70
N TRP A 1061 14.48 -54.02 25.86
CA TRP A 1061 15.31 -53.49 26.95
C TRP A 1061 15.58 -52.01 26.81
N VAL A 1062 16.03 -51.61 25.63
CA VAL A 1062 16.38 -50.23 25.31
C VAL A 1062 15.15 -49.33 25.45
N ARG A 1063 14.00 -49.75 24.90
CA ARG A 1063 12.73 -49.02 25.06
C ARG A 1063 12.34 -48.86 26.52
N LYS A 1064 12.41 -49.93 27.32
CA LYS A 1064 12.02 -49.89 28.73
C LYS A 1064 12.90 -48.93 29.52
N ALA A 1065 14.23 -49.02 29.34
CA ALA A 1065 15.18 -48.11 30.00
C ALA A 1065 14.96 -46.63 29.63
N ILE A 1066 14.61 -46.34 28.37
CA ILE A 1066 14.30 -44.98 27.90
C ILE A 1066 13.00 -44.46 28.53
N TYR A 1067 11.92 -45.23 28.49
CA TYR A 1067 10.64 -44.79 29.08
C TYR A 1067 10.72 -44.60 30.61
N ASP A 1068 11.46 -45.47 31.31
CA ASP A 1068 11.73 -45.29 32.75
C ASP A 1068 12.61 -44.05 33.02
N ALA A 1069 13.58 -43.75 32.14
CA ALA A 1069 14.38 -42.53 32.24
C ALA A 1069 13.53 -41.26 32.04
N PHE A 1070 12.60 -41.28 31.09
CA PHE A 1070 11.63 -40.21 30.89
C PHE A 1070 10.71 -40.03 32.09
N GLU A 1071 10.20 -41.11 32.69
CA GLU A 1071 9.39 -41.03 33.92
C GLU A 1071 10.16 -40.36 35.06
N LEU A 1072 11.44 -40.72 35.25
CA LEU A 1072 12.30 -40.11 36.27
C LEU A 1072 12.53 -38.62 36.03
N ILE A 1073 12.80 -38.22 34.78
CA ILE A 1073 12.97 -36.80 34.41
C ILE A 1073 11.66 -36.03 34.57
N ARG A 1074 10.53 -36.59 34.15
CA ARG A 1074 9.22 -35.96 34.32
C ARG A 1074 8.86 -35.78 35.78
N ALA A 1075 9.12 -36.78 36.62
CA ALA A 1075 8.90 -36.70 38.06
C ALA A 1075 9.75 -35.59 38.69
N GLN A 1076 10.99 -35.39 38.22
CA GLN A 1076 11.85 -34.28 38.66
C GLN A 1076 11.33 -32.91 38.19
N ASN A 1077 10.82 -32.81 36.96
CA ASN A 1077 10.40 -31.54 36.36
C ASN A 1077 8.97 -31.10 36.79
N THR A 1078 8.05 -32.04 36.94
CA THR A 1078 6.61 -31.76 37.21
C THR A 1078 6.18 -32.10 38.64
N GLY A 1079 6.95 -32.95 39.33
CA GLY A 1079 6.57 -33.52 40.62
C GLY A 1079 5.46 -34.59 40.54
N ILE A 1080 4.91 -34.88 39.35
CA ILE A 1080 3.93 -35.96 39.15
C ILE A 1080 4.64 -37.31 39.14
N GLN A 1081 4.15 -38.26 39.93
CA GLN A 1081 4.74 -39.59 40.05
C GLN A 1081 3.64 -40.66 40.14
N PHE A 1082 3.72 -41.68 39.28
CA PHE A 1082 2.87 -42.86 39.38
C PHE A 1082 3.49 -43.86 40.34
N ARG A 1083 2.86 -44.03 41.51
CA ARG A 1083 3.34 -44.91 42.57
C ARG A 1083 2.95 -46.36 42.33
N THR A 1084 1.94 -46.60 41.50
CA THR A 1084 1.54 -47.92 41.01
C THR A 1084 1.79 -48.01 39.51
N VAL A 1085 2.64 -48.94 39.06
CA VAL A 1085 2.95 -49.19 37.65
C VAL A 1085 2.53 -50.60 37.25
N ILE A 1086 2.09 -50.79 36.01
CA ILE A 1086 1.52 -52.03 35.50
C ILE A 1086 2.31 -52.51 34.29
N LEU A 1087 2.69 -53.79 34.27
CA LEU A 1087 3.38 -54.46 33.16
C LEU A 1087 2.60 -55.72 32.73
N ASP A 1088 2.02 -55.72 31.53
CA ASP A 1088 1.21 -56.82 30.98
C ASP A 1088 1.95 -57.58 29.86
N GLU A 1089 2.42 -58.79 30.17
CA GLU A 1089 3.13 -59.71 29.24
C GLU A 1089 4.37 -59.09 28.55
N ALA A 1090 5.02 -58.12 29.20
CA ALA A 1090 6.14 -57.36 28.65
C ALA A 1090 7.42 -58.19 28.40
N ASP A 1091 7.48 -59.42 28.91
CA ASP A 1091 8.61 -60.36 28.82
C ASP A 1091 8.49 -61.42 27.71
N GLY A 1092 7.37 -61.46 26.98
CA GLY A 1092 7.02 -62.57 26.07
C GLY A 1092 7.96 -62.81 24.88
N ALA A 1093 8.85 -61.85 24.56
CA ALA A 1093 9.85 -61.95 23.48
C ALA A 1093 11.26 -62.35 23.97
N LEU A 1094 11.46 -62.50 25.28
CA LEU A 1094 12.77 -62.74 25.89
C LEU A 1094 13.04 -64.23 26.13
N ASP A 1095 14.29 -64.66 25.97
CA ASP A 1095 14.76 -66.00 26.37
C ASP A 1095 14.90 -66.15 27.90
N HIS A 1096 15.22 -67.35 28.38
CA HIS A 1096 15.24 -67.67 29.81
C HIS A 1096 16.30 -66.86 30.60
N GLU A 1097 17.50 -66.65 30.06
CA GLU A 1097 18.56 -65.88 30.72
C GLU A 1097 18.25 -64.36 30.70
N SER A 1098 17.66 -63.93 29.59
CA SER A 1098 17.16 -62.58 29.35
C SER A 1098 16.03 -62.19 30.30
N ARG A 1099 15.15 -63.11 30.73
CA ARG A 1099 14.08 -62.76 31.69
C ARG A 1099 14.59 -62.37 33.07
N LEU A 1100 15.61 -63.07 33.57
CA LEU A 1100 16.23 -62.78 34.88
C LEU A 1100 16.91 -61.40 34.90
N ARG A 1101 17.58 -61.06 33.81
CA ARG A 1101 18.23 -59.75 33.62
C ARG A 1101 17.19 -58.63 33.49
N TYR A 1102 16.02 -58.89 32.89
CA TYR A 1102 14.94 -57.91 32.72
C TYR A 1102 14.28 -57.53 34.05
N LEU A 1103 14.12 -58.51 34.94
CA LEU A 1103 13.62 -58.28 36.29
C LEU A 1103 14.55 -57.39 37.13
N ARG A 1104 15.88 -57.56 37.00
CA ARG A 1104 16.85 -56.67 37.68
C ARG A 1104 16.71 -55.21 37.25
N MET A 1105 16.44 -54.98 35.98
CA MET A 1105 16.16 -53.65 35.46
C MET A 1105 14.84 -53.09 35.99
N ILE A 1106 13.78 -53.91 36.08
CA ILE A 1106 12.49 -53.51 36.67
C ILE A 1106 12.66 -53.15 38.15
N ASP A 1107 13.40 -53.93 38.92
CA ASP A 1107 13.67 -53.68 40.34
C ASP A 1107 14.53 -52.42 40.54
N ALA A 1108 15.57 -52.23 39.71
CA ALA A 1108 16.36 -51.00 39.70
C ALA A 1108 15.47 -49.77 39.40
N ALA A 1109 14.65 -49.85 38.35
CA ALA A 1109 13.69 -48.79 38.02
C ALA A 1109 12.69 -48.56 39.16
N HIS A 1110 12.13 -49.61 39.77
CA HIS A 1110 11.19 -49.53 40.90
C HIS A 1110 11.78 -48.76 42.09
N ARG A 1111 13.04 -49.06 42.45
CA ARG A 1111 13.74 -48.39 43.55
C ARG A 1111 14.12 -46.95 43.21
N GLU A 1112 14.72 -46.71 42.05
CA GLU A 1112 15.17 -45.36 41.64
C GLU A 1112 14.00 -44.42 41.43
N SER A 1113 12.89 -44.91 40.87
CA SER A 1113 11.67 -44.12 40.68
C SER A 1113 10.83 -44.00 41.93
N GLY A 1114 11.18 -44.62 43.06
CA GLY A 1114 10.41 -44.55 44.30
C GLY A 1114 8.96 -45.03 44.16
N ARG A 1115 8.70 -45.98 43.24
CA ARG A 1115 7.40 -46.63 43.07
C ARG A 1115 7.02 -47.37 44.36
N TYR A 1116 5.73 -47.40 44.67
CA TYR A 1116 5.20 -48.17 45.79
C TYR A 1116 4.90 -49.61 45.35
N GLN A 1117 4.25 -49.79 44.20
CA GLN A 1117 3.88 -51.11 43.67
C GLN A 1117 4.15 -51.21 42.16
N THR A 1118 4.72 -52.34 41.73
CA THR A 1118 4.79 -52.71 40.31
C THR A 1118 4.00 -54.00 40.10
N ILE A 1119 2.89 -53.94 39.37
CA ILE A 1119 2.02 -55.10 39.13
C ILE A 1119 2.40 -55.73 37.79
N ILE A 1120 2.74 -57.02 37.79
CA ILE A 1120 3.18 -57.74 36.59
C ILE A 1120 2.24 -58.92 36.26
N VAL A 1121 2.04 -59.15 34.97
CA VAL A 1121 1.45 -60.38 34.42
C VAL A 1121 2.47 -61.00 33.47
N THR A 1122 2.85 -62.25 33.74
CA THR A 1122 3.84 -63.01 32.97
C THR A 1122 3.46 -64.49 32.92
N HIS A 1123 3.82 -65.17 31.83
CA HIS A 1123 3.68 -66.63 31.68
C HIS A 1123 4.92 -67.40 32.19
N SER A 1124 5.99 -66.71 32.55
CA SER A 1124 7.21 -67.31 33.11
C SER A 1124 6.99 -67.64 34.58
N LEU A 1125 7.11 -68.92 34.94
CA LEU A 1125 7.04 -69.38 36.32
C LEU A 1125 8.17 -68.78 37.15
N GLU A 1126 9.34 -68.60 36.55
CA GLU A 1126 10.52 -68.00 37.19
C GLU A 1126 10.26 -66.55 37.60
N LEU A 1127 9.61 -65.75 36.76
CA LEU A 1127 9.24 -64.37 37.09
C LEU A 1127 8.12 -64.28 38.13
N GLN A 1128 7.22 -65.27 38.18
CA GLN A 1128 6.18 -65.34 39.21
C GLN A 1128 6.77 -65.69 40.59
N GLU A 1129 7.78 -66.55 40.65
CA GLU A 1129 8.47 -66.94 41.89
C GLU A 1129 9.38 -65.85 42.44
N MET A 1130 9.89 -64.96 41.59
CA MET A 1130 10.78 -63.85 41.97
C MET A 1130 10.04 -62.56 42.35
N ALA A 1131 8.71 -62.49 42.17
CA ALA A 1131 7.93 -61.35 42.63
C ALA A 1131 7.84 -61.35 44.17
N ASP A 1132 7.87 -60.17 44.79
CA ASP A 1132 7.79 -60.02 46.26
C ASP A 1132 6.46 -60.56 46.81
N MET A 1133 5.41 -60.47 46.01
CA MET A 1133 4.05 -60.89 46.34
C MET A 1133 3.35 -61.49 45.13
N SER A 1134 2.41 -62.40 45.36
CA SER A 1134 1.52 -62.90 44.32
C SER A 1134 0.05 -62.81 44.73
N ILE A 1135 -0.80 -62.52 43.75
CA ILE A 1135 -2.25 -62.49 43.91
C ILE A 1135 -2.85 -63.49 42.93
N ALA A 1136 -3.42 -64.58 43.46
CA ALA A 1136 -4.12 -65.55 42.64
C ALA A 1136 -5.54 -65.05 42.32
N ILE A 1137 -5.92 -65.04 41.04
CA ILE A 1137 -7.26 -64.61 40.63
C ILE A 1137 -8.35 -65.49 41.26
N ALA A 1138 -8.06 -66.76 41.51
CA ALA A 1138 -8.98 -67.69 42.17
C ALA A 1138 -9.41 -67.21 43.57
N ASP A 1139 -8.57 -66.44 44.26
CA ASP A 1139 -8.80 -66.03 45.65
C ASP A 1139 -9.60 -64.74 45.79
N LEU A 1140 -9.77 -63.97 44.70
CA LEU A 1140 -10.53 -62.73 44.69
C LEU A 1140 -12.02 -63.00 44.96
N LYS A 1141 -12.59 -62.39 46.00
CA LYS A 1141 -14.00 -62.55 46.36
C LYS A 1141 -14.82 -61.36 45.85
N PRO A 1142 -16.16 -61.49 45.71
CA PRO A 1142 -17.06 -60.35 45.55
C PRO A 1142 -16.98 -59.41 46.75
N HIS A 1143 -17.36 -58.14 46.58
CA HIS A 1143 -17.33 -57.17 47.66
C HIS A 1143 -18.36 -57.51 48.76
N ALA A 1144 -17.95 -57.51 50.02
CA ALA A 1144 -18.71 -58.10 51.13
C ALA A 1144 -19.98 -57.32 51.54
N ASP A 1145 -20.10 -56.03 51.22
CA ASP A 1145 -21.16 -55.13 51.70
C ASP A 1145 -22.29 -54.87 50.70
N ARG A 1146 -22.97 -55.92 50.22
CA ARG A 1146 -24.19 -55.77 49.40
C ARG A 1146 -25.49 -55.69 50.21
N GLN A 1147 -25.47 -55.91 51.53
CA GLN A 1147 -26.69 -55.93 52.36
C GLN A 1147 -27.19 -54.55 52.81
N ASN A 1148 -26.37 -53.49 52.70
CA ASN A 1148 -26.81 -52.11 52.86
C ASN A 1148 -26.67 -51.37 51.53
N ALA A 1149 -27.73 -51.36 50.72
CA ALA A 1149 -27.80 -50.70 49.41
C ALA A 1149 -27.65 -49.14 49.44
N LYS A 1150 -27.09 -48.57 50.52
CA LYS A 1150 -26.93 -47.13 50.73
C LYS A 1150 -25.55 -46.58 50.36
N ASP A 1151 -24.49 -47.39 50.34
CA ASP A 1151 -23.11 -46.90 50.07
C ASP A 1151 -22.75 -46.79 48.57
N ILE A 1152 -23.66 -47.23 47.68
CA ILE A 1152 -23.54 -47.10 46.21
C ILE A 1152 -24.53 -46.04 45.67
N ALA A 1153 -25.29 -45.37 46.55
CA ALA A 1153 -26.11 -44.23 46.17
C ALA A 1153 -25.21 -43.00 45.99
N ILE A 1154 -25.33 -42.34 44.83
CA ILE A 1154 -24.77 -41.00 44.60
C ILE A 1154 -25.38 -40.09 45.67
N PRO A 1155 -24.60 -39.29 46.43
CA PRO A 1155 -25.17 -38.28 47.32
C PRO A 1155 -26.11 -37.40 46.48
N ALA A 1156 -27.38 -37.31 46.86
CA ALA A 1156 -28.38 -36.51 46.16
C ALA A 1156 -27.99 -35.03 46.10
#